data_AF-A0A9P4LSI4-F1
#
_entry.id   AF-A0A9P4LSI4-F1
#
_cell.length_a   1.000
_cell.length_b   1.000
_cell.length_c   1.000
_cell.angle_alpha   90.00
_cell.angle_beta   90.00
_cell.angle_gamma   90.00
#
_symmetry.space_group_name_H-M   'P 1'
#
loop_
_entity.id
_entity.type
_entity.pdbx_description
1 polymer ?
#
loop_
_entity_poly.entity_id
_entity_poly.type
_entity_poly.pdbx_seq_one_letter_code
_entity_poly.pdbx_strand_id
1 'polypeptide(L)'
;MSLKSAPIVQAPFFYPVGNTPAVCLTQSLPPELDADLLLLGCGDIRNILFTVYGGAQQSEDPLVGSGCWDENADKHAGSRQLDFTCCDIEAEIIARNILALTLIIDDAEGGRVPYLWNIYYHVFIDVDTLSLIQAQAKKLLALAKSMNDWDQSSYASVIRFCDSITLKSVSKLWQLYATNQSQVGLYRKTQEMLKDQWKAAKRYQVDMIPGASSVLNGLRSAAPLVEKGLSDVSARYHSYWKTGTCFEDKKLIQEATIANPLFACQRSGLLLHYGTAPTTGFHLSSMYARLSAASPLAVPDSKFAGFQSMTKDLRAVLGQLSAWCSAFRSCATRVIIRYVNSDAIALCHVLQHRQANHDRGTTFWFRHPHTFAALDLDSPNYAQNGSAPTTFNVIDTSNLLDHLGTLNVLTACTPLLRRLPTSTLRTEMLVPREATVAESVQNLLCGDLPTMALLLGLKPAHYWTNATATWNANSLLRHLPDGDEVESALNRPILLWKPADTSSIQYEAAELARLLSRLYLEMYQDESWANRFGMLNVRNIGLMQKKIQSFDLYTRASFTAVLRYIQTSKVVDWPQFIHDLVGGHILNDQTLGMGPHNFQSFLAHIDLLSLTNLGELFDGWRPQLQDLKGPFQNWTAIPSVLCVTLVVPRKVIAMFEDINKGNGTPICELQIQSSVSMKQATFPDIQMGFGTVEPSGKAFTKDYFVSVREDPMGWRGSMPMVVSAMVSTCALVEYGDAAGKVVFQLKNTPASSAKFFSRLGMFLQLHRSAVGQKDVFVSRYRPNMLGHVSVGAASTSRTLIGMFEAFSSAFDWLIIAIKITIRPVLDDAARRFQSVRIRYDIWSEEPKRLLQSGGSVEFHAPDPFKLVMVIGSTYRKSVALPLPVNVHVGKVKIARKSLWIEFLAPVAKVEELCSRPDYVFPIHSDPESRPILEQLHYIDSDALPELQNNTKNKHANWIMAHASILATMSSPEEHQHAKFSANKSLVMPGRLGVKESLHSIYAHVFGLAGQAKSRAFCLLSASIELGMVYVNSVRLDVSNQSVLLDGAFVPFHAGPSLKHIRQLLEKSSEPAVTVHMQEEEMRCWMHLQPAFAERCRQWQHKPSCGYTAHERISNSSESGQRFMCTCGMGSFPGDYLKDLKGFEELSVHAVRVAIPLIFASPISPNALSIISQNTAELKSTSTAPAHTEVQHDRNATPHLDNLGAKKELCFMCGARSTREGAKLLKCGGCQIARYCSQECQVKDWKEHKHICRQSKGVNS
;
A
#
# COMPACT_ATOMS: atom_id res chain seq x y z
N MET A 1 -20.56 -12.99 -3.76
CA MET A 1 -19.75 -13.35 -2.58
C MET A 1 -19.13 -12.04 -2.12
N SER A 2 -19.36 -11.59 -0.89
CA SER A 2 -18.54 -10.50 -0.35
C SER A 2 -17.28 -11.17 0.19
N LEU A 3 -16.09 -10.66 -0.13
CA LEU A 3 -14.82 -11.17 0.43
C LEU A 3 -14.39 -10.39 1.67
N LYS A 4 -15.30 -9.59 2.23
CA LYS A 4 -15.04 -8.66 3.32
C LYS A 4 -16.29 -8.45 4.16
N SER A 5 -16.06 -8.02 5.39
CA SER A 5 -17.09 -7.55 6.30
C SER A 5 -17.93 -6.45 5.68
N ALA A 6 -19.26 -6.51 5.84
CA ALA A 6 -20.16 -5.50 5.31
C ALA A 6 -20.68 -4.59 6.44
N PRO A 7 -20.34 -3.29 6.43
CA PRO A 7 -20.91 -2.35 7.38
C PRO A 7 -22.36 -2.02 7.01
N ILE A 8 -23.21 -1.75 8.01
CA ILE A 8 -24.63 -1.40 7.79
C ILE A 8 -24.79 -0.17 6.90
N VAL A 9 -23.92 0.83 7.09
CA VAL A 9 -23.81 2.03 6.28
C VAL A 9 -22.42 2.02 5.66
N GLN A 10 -22.33 2.23 4.35
CA GLN A 10 -21.06 2.43 3.67
C GLN A 10 -20.27 3.59 4.33
N ALA A 11 -18.94 3.56 4.25
CA ALA A 11 -18.10 4.66 4.72
C ALA A 11 -18.70 6.01 4.26
N PRO A 12 -18.95 6.95 5.18
CA PRO A 12 -19.77 8.12 4.91
C PRO A 12 -18.98 9.23 4.21
N PHE A 13 -17.78 8.96 3.72
CA PHE A 13 -16.83 10.01 3.39
C PHE A 13 -16.57 10.12 1.90
N PHE A 14 -16.77 11.34 1.40
CA PHE A 14 -16.37 11.79 0.09
C PHE A 14 -14.96 12.38 0.21
N TYR A 15 -14.03 11.87 -0.59
CA TYR A 15 -12.62 12.29 -0.63
C TYR A 15 -12.31 13.02 -1.94
N PRO A 16 -12.83 14.25 -2.15
CA PRO A 16 -12.65 14.98 -3.41
C PRO A 16 -11.21 15.43 -3.68
N VAL A 17 -10.34 15.33 -2.68
CA VAL A 17 -8.97 15.83 -2.66
C VAL A 17 -8.07 14.74 -2.10
N GLY A 18 -6.92 14.53 -2.73
CA GLY A 18 -5.90 13.61 -2.26
C GLY A 18 -5.37 13.98 -0.88
N ASN A 19 -5.37 13.01 0.03
CA ASN A 19 -4.86 13.14 1.40
C ASN A 19 -3.34 12.92 1.51
N THR A 20 -2.66 12.68 0.38
CA THR A 20 -1.19 12.55 0.29
C THR A 20 -0.66 13.33 -0.91
N PRO A 21 0.65 13.68 -0.95
CA PRO A 21 1.25 14.36 -2.10
C PRO A 21 1.31 13.46 -3.34
N ALA A 22 1.28 14.06 -4.54
CA ALA A 22 1.31 13.37 -5.82
C ALA A 22 2.49 12.39 -5.96
N VAL A 23 2.23 11.22 -6.56
CA VAL A 23 3.25 10.20 -6.83
C VAL A 23 3.42 9.92 -8.32
N CYS A 24 4.66 9.69 -8.75
CA CYS A 24 4.93 9.23 -10.11
C CYS A 24 4.71 7.72 -10.18
N LEU A 25 3.65 7.30 -10.85
CA LEU A 25 3.23 5.90 -10.91
C LEU A 25 4.14 5.04 -11.80
N THR A 26 4.88 5.65 -12.71
CA THR A 26 5.84 4.98 -13.60
C THR A 26 7.27 4.94 -13.04
N GLN A 27 7.49 5.41 -11.81
CA GLN A 27 8.84 5.53 -11.22
C GLN A 27 9.58 4.19 -11.06
N SER A 28 8.89 3.05 -11.13
CA SER A 28 9.52 1.71 -11.12
C SER A 28 9.80 1.15 -12.52
N LEU A 29 9.50 1.89 -13.58
CA LEU A 29 9.62 1.45 -14.96
C LEU A 29 10.73 2.21 -15.69
N PRO A 30 11.60 1.52 -16.43
CA PRO A 30 12.55 2.16 -17.34
C PRO A 30 11.89 3.23 -18.25
N PRO A 31 12.60 4.32 -18.58
CA PRO A 31 12.09 5.48 -19.34
C PRO A 31 11.35 5.12 -20.64
N GLU A 32 11.81 4.10 -21.34
CA GLU A 32 11.35 3.65 -22.65
C GLU A 32 10.13 2.71 -22.63
N LEU A 33 9.72 2.19 -21.46
CA LEU A 33 8.63 1.21 -21.40
C LEU A 33 7.27 1.89 -21.31
N ASP A 34 6.39 1.52 -22.23
CA ASP A 34 4.95 1.75 -22.15
C ASP A 34 4.39 1.15 -20.84
N ALA A 35 3.33 1.78 -20.33
CA ALA A 35 2.78 1.42 -19.04
C ALA A 35 1.26 1.27 -19.08
N ASP A 36 0.81 0.06 -18.78
CA ASP A 36 -0.57 -0.20 -18.36
C ASP A 36 -0.64 -0.12 -16.83
N LEU A 37 -1.45 0.81 -16.32
CA LEU A 37 -1.56 1.12 -14.89
C LEU A 37 -2.97 0.85 -14.38
N LEU A 38 -3.11 0.10 -13.29
CA LEU A 38 -4.37 -0.08 -12.58
C LEU A 38 -4.37 0.76 -11.30
N LEU A 39 -5.30 1.71 -11.17
CA LEU A 39 -5.46 2.55 -9.98
C LEU A 39 -6.73 2.16 -9.23
N LEU A 40 -6.57 1.54 -8.07
CA LEU A 40 -7.67 1.13 -7.20
C LEU A 40 -7.86 2.17 -6.09
N GLY A 41 -9.04 2.80 -6.05
CA GLY A 41 -9.25 4.00 -5.24
C GLY A 41 -8.51 5.18 -5.87
N CYS A 42 -8.77 5.43 -7.16
CA CYS A 42 -7.98 6.34 -7.97
C CYS A 42 -7.99 7.79 -7.45
N GLY A 43 -9.03 8.20 -6.73
CA GLY A 43 -9.09 9.51 -6.09
C GLY A 43 -9.04 10.64 -7.12
N ASP A 44 -8.38 11.74 -6.75
CA ASP A 44 -8.25 12.92 -7.60
C ASP A 44 -7.21 12.79 -8.72
N ILE A 45 -7.23 13.71 -9.68
CA ILE A 45 -6.40 13.64 -10.90
C ILE A 45 -4.89 13.85 -10.67
N ARG A 46 -4.46 14.17 -9.44
CA ARG A 46 -3.08 14.61 -9.15
C ARG A 46 -2.01 13.58 -9.56
N ASN A 47 -2.25 12.29 -9.31
CA ASN A 47 -1.27 11.23 -9.59
C ASN A 47 -1.13 11.01 -11.09
N ILE A 48 -2.24 11.11 -11.84
CA ILE A 48 -2.25 11.03 -13.30
C ILE A 48 -1.46 12.22 -13.86
N LEU A 49 -1.83 13.44 -13.48
CA LEU A 49 -1.17 14.66 -13.98
C LEU A 49 0.32 14.71 -13.62
N PHE A 50 0.68 14.34 -12.39
CA PHE A 50 2.08 14.33 -11.95
C PHE A 50 2.89 13.21 -12.62
N THR A 51 2.31 12.04 -12.87
CA THR A 51 2.98 10.96 -13.61
C THR A 51 3.26 11.39 -15.05
N VAL A 52 2.31 12.05 -15.70
CA VAL A 52 2.51 12.59 -17.05
C VAL A 52 3.57 13.70 -17.05
N TYR A 53 3.55 14.60 -16.06
CA TYR A 53 4.59 15.62 -15.89
C TYR A 53 5.98 15.03 -15.69
N GLY A 54 6.13 14.06 -14.79
CA GLY A 54 7.41 13.43 -14.47
C GLY A 54 7.96 12.51 -15.56
N GLY A 55 7.17 12.20 -16.59
CA GLY A 55 7.58 11.43 -17.77
C GLY A 55 7.56 12.22 -19.08
N ALA A 56 7.17 13.50 -19.06
CA ALA A 56 7.16 14.35 -20.24
C ALA A 56 8.56 14.92 -20.46
N GLN A 57 9.30 14.37 -21.43
CA GLN A 57 10.51 15.03 -21.92
C GLN A 57 10.12 16.37 -22.54
N GLN A 58 10.39 17.47 -21.84
CA GLN A 58 10.34 18.82 -22.41
C GLN A 58 11.60 19.00 -23.28
N SER A 59 11.55 18.59 -24.55
CA SER A 59 12.48 19.14 -25.53
C SER A 59 11.92 20.48 -26.00
N GLU A 60 12.33 21.58 -25.36
CA GLU A 60 11.96 22.95 -25.75
C GLU A 60 12.76 23.48 -26.96
N ASP A 61 13.23 22.62 -27.87
CA ASP A 61 13.93 23.11 -29.07
C ASP A 61 13.19 22.76 -30.38
N PRO A 62 12.31 23.65 -30.87
CA PRO A 62 11.79 23.58 -32.23
C PRO A 62 12.83 24.01 -33.30
N LEU A 63 14.05 24.44 -32.91
CA LEU A 63 15.00 25.13 -33.79
C LEU A 63 16.32 24.40 -34.05
N VAL A 64 16.58 23.22 -33.46
CA VAL A 64 17.61 22.29 -33.98
C VAL A 64 17.01 21.44 -35.10
N GLY A 65 16.41 22.14 -36.06
CA GLY A 65 16.02 21.64 -37.37
C GLY A 65 16.91 22.26 -38.43
N SER A 66 18.24 22.17 -38.30
CA SER A 66 19.14 22.48 -39.40
C SER A 66 20.47 21.76 -39.28
N GLY A 67 20.63 20.72 -40.10
CA GLY A 67 21.95 20.21 -40.50
C GLY A 67 22.32 18.85 -39.94
N CYS A 68 21.55 17.81 -40.26
CA CYS A 68 21.99 16.45 -40.63
C CYS A 68 20.73 15.59 -40.74
N TRP A 69 20.24 15.37 -41.96
CA TRP A 69 19.20 14.38 -42.23
C TRP A 69 19.82 12.99 -42.10
N ASP A 70 19.80 12.43 -40.89
CA ASP A 70 19.96 11.00 -40.70
C ASP A 70 18.56 10.40 -40.53
N GLU A 71 18.05 9.79 -41.60
CA GLU A 71 16.74 9.11 -41.62
C GLU A 71 16.71 7.87 -40.69
N ASN A 72 17.84 7.53 -40.05
CA ASN A 72 17.95 6.46 -39.04
C ASN A 72 18.20 6.98 -37.60
N ALA A 73 18.00 8.28 -37.32
CA ALA A 73 18.05 8.79 -35.95
C ALA A 73 16.81 8.32 -35.15
N ASP A 74 16.99 7.18 -34.49
CA ASP A 74 16.05 6.47 -33.63
C ASP A 74 15.16 7.37 -32.75
N LYS A 75 13.89 6.95 -32.66
CA LYS A 75 12.86 7.42 -31.71
C LYS A 75 13.50 7.85 -30.39
N HIS A 76 13.41 9.14 -30.07
CA HIS A 76 13.86 9.69 -28.78
C HIS A 76 13.34 8.85 -27.61
N ALA A 77 14.21 8.60 -26.62
CA ALA A 77 14.02 7.69 -25.48
C ALA A 77 12.91 8.11 -24.48
N GLY A 78 11.91 8.90 -24.86
CA GLY A 78 10.92 9.51 -23.96
C GLY A 78 9.46 9.52 -24.40
N SER A 79 9.07 8.72 -25.39
CA SER A 79 7.70 8.72 -25.90
C SER A 79 6.85 7.52 -25.44
N ARG A 80 6.86 7.17 -24.14
CA ARG A 80 6.05 6.06 -23.62
C ARG A 80 4.54 6.35 -23.71
N GLN A 81 3.76 5.32 -24.00
CA GLN A 81 2.30 5.28 -23.90
C GLN A 81 1.87 4.99 -22.46
N LEU A 82 0.82 5.66 -21.99
CA LEU A 82 0.26 5.49 -20.66
C LEU A 82 -1.22 5.13 -20.76
N ASP A 83 -1.62 3.93 -20.31
CA ASP A 83 -3.03 3.52 -20.22
C ASP A 83 -3.40 3.30 -18.74
N PHE A 84 -4.19 4.23 -18.18
CA PHE A 84 -4.69 4.18 -16.82
C PHE A 84 -6.07 3.53 -16.78
N THR A 85 -6.22 2.42 -16.06
CA THR A 85 -7.54 1.89 -15.66
C THR A 85 -7.84 2.32 -14.23
N CYS A 86 -8.80 3.22 -14.06
CA CYS A 86 -9.14 3.88 -12.81
C CYS A 86 -10.45 3.34 -12.22
N CYS A 87 -10.35 2.78 -11.02
CA CYS A 87 -11.48 2.30 -10.23
C CYS A 87 -11.74 3.21 -9.05
N ASP A 88 -12.97 3.71 -8.91
CA ASP A 88 -13.41 4.36 -7.68
C ASP A 88 -14.81 3.90 -7.29
N ILE A 89 -15.06 3.80 -5.98
CA ILE A 89 -16.34 3.36 -5.45
C ILE A 89 -17.39 4.49 -5.55
N GLU A 90 -16.96 5.76 -5.57
CA GLU A 90 -17.84 6.92 -5.68
C GLU A 90 -17.85 7.47 -7.12
N ALA A 91 -19.04 7.55 -7.72
CA ALA A 91 -19.20 8.12 -9.07
C ALA A 91 -18.90 9.62 -9.10
N GLU A 92 -19.07 10.31 -7.96
CA GLU A 92 -18.74 11.71 -7.72
C GLU A 92 -17.27 12.02 -8.03
N ILE A 93 -16.34 11.11 -7.71
CA ILE A 93 -14.92 11.28 -8.00
C ILE A 93 -14.69 11.22 -9.51
N ILE A 94 -15.23 10.19 -10.17
CA ILE A 94 -15.07 9.98 -11.61
C ILE A 94 -15.65 11.14 -12.42
N ALA A 95 -16.86 11.60 -12.08
CA ALA A 95 -17.52 12.68 -12.81
C ALA A 95 -16.74 14.01 -12.74
N ARG A 96 -16.14 14.32 -11.59
CA ARG A 96 -15.30 15.50 -11.39
C ARG A 96 -13.97 15.38 -12.13
N ASN A 97 -13.36 14.20 -12.10
CA ASN A 97 -12.09 13.95 -12.78
C ASN A 97 -12.23 14.15 -14.28
N ILE A 98 -13.24 13.55 -14.90
CA ILE A 98 -13.49 13.71 -16.34
C ILE A 98 -13.80 15.17 -16.69
N LEU A 99 -14.60 15.88 -15.88
CA LEU A 99 -14.87 17.30 -16.11
C LEU A 99 -13.58 18.12 -16.07
N ALA A 100 -12.72 17.91 -15.08
CA ALA A 100 -11.44 18.60 -14.95
C ALA A 100 -10.48 18.27 -16.11
N LEU A 101 -10.33 16.99 -16.45
CA LEU A 101 -9.45 16.56 -17.55
C LEU A 101 -9.90 17.12 -18.90
N THR A 102 -11.20 17.13 -19.18
CA THR A 102 -11.72 17.74 -20.42
C THR A 102 -11.57 19.25 -20.45
N LEU A 103 -11.66 19.95 -19.30
CA LEU A 103 -11.31 21.37 -19.22
C LEU A 103 -9.82 21.62 -19.52
N ILE A 104 -8.93 20.74 -19.05
CA ILE A 104 -7.49 20.84 -19.35
C ILE A 104 -7.25 20.65 -20.85
N ILE A 105 -7.92 19.68 -21.49
CA ILE A 105 -7.81 19.43 -22.93
C ILE A 105 -8.32 20.64 -23.75
N ASP A 106 -9.45 21.23 -23.34
CA ASP A 106 -10.05 22.37 -24.03
C ASP A 106 -9.29 23.71 -23.78
N ASP A 107 -8.42 23.77 -22.77
CA ASP A 107 -7.63 24.97 -22.40
C ASP A 107 -6.28 25.00 -23.14
N ALA A 108 -6.33 25.16 -24.46
CA ALA A 108 -5.15 25.10 -25.35
C ALA A 108 -4.01 26.04 -24.91
N GLU A 109 -4.33 27.25 -24.46
CA GLU A 109 -3.36 28.27 -24.03
C GLU A 109 -2.97 28.15 -22.54
N GLY A 110 -3.63 27.29 -21.76
CA GLY A 110 -3.37 27.13 -20.33
C GLY A 110 -3.81 28.29 -19.44
N GLY A 111 -4.63 29.21 -19.97
CA GLY A 111 -5.06 30.43 -19.27
C GLY A 111 -6.12 30.19 -18.19
N ARG A 112 -6.74 29.00 -18.15
CA ARG A 112 -7.88 28.70 -17.26
C ARG A 112 -7.48 27.95 -15.99
N VAL A 113 -6.19 27.77 -15.70
CA VAL A 113 -5.71 27.06 -14.50
C VAL A 113 -6.29 27.61 -13.17
N PRO A 114 -6.41 28.93 -12.94
CA PRO A 114 -7.04 29.45 -11.73
C PRO A 114 -8.53 29.06 -11.62
N TYR A 115 -9.27 29.06 -12.73
CA TYR A 115 -10.66 28.58 -12.74
C TYR A 115 -10.72 27.08 -12.46
N LEU A 116 -9.83 26.28 -13.07
CA LEU A 116 -9.74 24.84 -12.81
C LEU A 116 -9.50 24.56 -11.31
N TRP A 117 -8.61 25.32 -10.66
CA TRP A 117 -8.40 25.24 -9.22
C TRP A 117 -9.68 25.50 -8.43
N ASN A 118 -10.39 26.61 -8.72
CA ASN A 118 -11.65 26.94 -8.05
C ASN A 118 -12.71 25.85 -8.25
N ILE A 119 -12.86 25.35 -9.49
CA ILE A 119 -13.80 24.27 -9.86
C ILE A 119 -13.53 23.02 -9.04
N TYR A 120 -12.26 22.65 -8.90
CA TYR A 120 -11.91 21.35 -8.39
C TYR A 120 -11.69 21.34 -6.86
N TYR A 121 -11.25 22.45 -6.26
CA TYR A 121 -10.84 22.48 -4.86
C TYR A 121 -11.67 23.38 -3.93
N HIS A 122 -12.52 24.27 -4.45
CA HIS A 122 -13.33 25.16 -3.60
C HIS A 122 -14.79 24.70 -3.49
N VAL A 123 -15.34 24.75 -2.27
CA VAL A 123 -16.75 24.46 -1.98
C VAL A 123 -17.66 25.62 -2.39
N PHE A 124 -17.16 26.85 -2.32
CA PHE A 124 -17.84 28.02 -2.86
C PHE A 124 -17.04 28.67 -3.98
N ILE A 125 -17.75 29.11 -5.00
CA ILE A 125 -17.19 29.63 -6.25
C ILE A 125 -17.93 30.89 -6.69
N ASP A 126 -17.30 31.64 -7.60
CA ASP A 126 -17.91 32.79 -8.27
C ASP A 126 -18.79 32.38 -9.48
N VAL A 127 -19.47 33.37 -10.06
CA VAL A 127 -20.41 33.17 -11.17
C VAL A 127 -19.75 32.72 -12.47
N ASP A 128 -18.51 33.16 -12.73
CA ASP A 128 -17.79 32.83 -13.96
C ASP A 128 -17.31 31.37 -13.91
N THR A 129 -16.80 30.96 -12.76
CA THR A 129 -16.41 29.58 -12.45
C THR A 129 -17.62 28.64 -12.57
N LEU A 130 -18.79 29.01 -12.04
CA LEU A 130 -20.01 28.22 -12.21
C LEU A 130 -20.42 28.11 -13.68
N SER A 131 -20.34 29.22 -14.43
CA SER A 131 -20.70 29.26 -15.84
C SER A 131 -19.83 28.30 -16.66
N LEU A 132 -18.53 28.22 -16.35
CA LEU A 132 -17.60 27.27 -16.98
C LEU A 132 -17.97 25.81 -16.65
N ILE A 133 -18.30 25.50 -15.39
CA ILE A 133 -18.79 24.16 -14.99
C ILE A 133 -20.04 23.77 -15.79
N GLN A 134 -21.03 24.67 -15.84
CA GLN A 134 -22.30 24.40 -16.51
C GLN A 134 -22.13 24.22 -18.01
N ALA A 135 -21.28 25.02 -18.64
CA ALA A 135 -20.97 24.89 -20.06
C ALA A 135 -20.31 23.53 -20.35
N GLN A 136 -19.29 23.16 -19.57
CA GLN A 136 -18.59 21.90 -19.78
C GLN A 136 -19.48 20.69 -19.49
N ALA A 137 -20.26 20.72 -18.40
CA ALA A 137 -21.20 19.65 -18.08
C ALA A 137 -22.25 19.46 -19.19
N LYS A 138 -22.79 20.54 -19.78
CA LYS A 138 -23.71 20.44 -20.93
C LYS A 138 -23.03 19.81 -22.16
N LYS A 139 -21.78 20.19 -22.46
CA LYS A 139 -20.98 19.59 -23.54
C LYS A 139 -20.81 18.10 -23.33
N LEU A 140 -20.40 17.68 -22.13
CA LEU A 140 -20.21 16.27 -21.78
C LEU A 140 -21.51 15.45 -21.87
N LEU A 141 -22.63 16.00 -21.39
CA LEU A 141 -23.95 15.34 -21.49
C LEU A 141 -24.39 15.10 -22.92
N ALA A 142 -24.10 16.04 -23.83
CA ALA A 142 -24.44 15.88 -25.24
C ALA A 142 -23.70 14.70 -25.88
N LEU A 143 -22.49 14.40 -25.40
CA LEU A 143 -21.62 13.31 -25.87
C LEU A 143 -21.84 11.98 -25.12
N ALA A 144 -22.57 11.99 -24.01
CA ALA A 144 -22.67 10.85 -23.07
C ALA A 144 -24.03 10.12 -23.10
N LYS A 145 -24.76 10.19 -24.22
CA LYS A 145 -26.09 9.55 -24.35
C LYS A 145 -26.01 8.02 -24.38
N SER A 146 -24.96 7.48 -24.99
CA SER A 146 -24.64 6.05 -25.02
C SER A 146 -23.12 5.86 -25.07
N MET A 147 -22.66 4.62 -24.84
CA MET A 147 -21.24 4.27 -25.02
C MET A 147 -20.74 4.61 -26.43
N ASN A 148 -21.56 4.34 -27.46
CA ASN A 148 -21.21 4.63 -28.85
C ASN A 148 -21.11 6.15 -29.13
N ASP A 149 -22.01 6.96 -28.56
CA ASP A 149 -21.93 8.43 -28.72
C ASP A 149 -20.66 8.98 -28.06
N TRP A 150 -20.25 8.42 -26.91
CA TRP A 150 -19.01 8.81 -26.25
C TRP A 150 -17.80 8.41 -27.09
N ASP A 151 -17.77 7.17 -27.60
CA ASP A 151 -16.66 6.63 -28.39
C ASP A 151 -16.42 7.40 -29.71
N GLN A 152 -17.44 8.07 -30.24
CA GLN A 152 -17.33 8.95 -31.42
C GLN A 152 -16.90 10.38 -31.09
N SER A 153 -16.80 10.73 -29.79
CA SER A 153 -16.41 12.08 -29.36
C SER A 153 -14.91 12.30 -29.45
N SER A 154 -14.51 13.58 -29.49
CA SER A 154 -13.09 13.99 -29.47
C SER A 154 -12.36 13.61 -28.17
N TYR A 155 -13.10 13.29 -27.09
CA TYR A 155 -12.49 12.91 -25.81
C TYR A 155 -12.19 11.41 -25.72
N ALA A 156 -12.78 10.56 -26.57
CA ALA A 156 -12.63 9.10 -26.48
C ALA A 156 -11.21 8.59 -26.78
N SER A 157 -10.39 9.39 -27.45
CA SER A 157 -8.97 9.13 -27.64
C SER A 157 -8.20 9.12 -26.31
N VAL A 158 -8.64 9.93 -25.34
CA VAL A 158 -7.98 10.09 -24.04
C VAL A 158 -8.78 9.48 -22.89
N ILE A 159 -10.10 9.62 -22.87
CA ILE A 159 -10.97 9.22 -21.75
C ILE A 159 -12.00 8.20 -22.23
N ARG A 160 -12.06 7.04 -21.56
CA ARG A 160 -12.98 5.94 -21.90
C ARG A 160 -13.75 5.46 -20.67
N PHE A 161 -14.90 4.84 -20.92
CA PHE A 161 -15.66 4.15 -19.89
C PHE A 161 -15.47 2.63 -20.03
N CYS A 162 -15.32 1.94 -18.91
CA CYS A 162 -15.22 0.48 -18.92
C CYS A 162 -16.58 -0.19 -19.04
N ASP A 163 -17.65 0.48 -18.62
CA ASP A 163 -19.02 -0.03 -18.68
C ASP A 163 -20.08 1.07 -18.79
N SER A 164 -21.25 0.69 -19.32
CA SER A 164 -22.40 1.56 -19.55
C SER A 164 -23.06 2.07 -18.26
N ILE A 165 -22.99 1.31 -17.15
CA ILE A 165 -23.55 1.73 -15.86
C ILE A 165 -22.72 2.87 -15.28
N THR A 166 -21.40 2.83 -15.41
CA THR A 166 -20.48 3.91 -15.01
C THR A 166 -20.78 5.18 -15.80
N LEU A 167 -20.91 5.11 -17.12
CA LEU A 167 -21.31 6.26 -17.96
C LEU A 167 -22.64 6.86 -17.49
N LYS A 168 -23.63 6.01 -17.20
CA LYS A 168 -24.95 6.45 -16.72
C LYS A 168 -24.88 7.12 -15.35
N SER A 169 -24.11 6.57 -14.41
CA SER A 169 -23.93 7.15 -13.07
C SER A 169 -23.24 8.51 -13.14
N VAL A 170 -22.20 8.65 -13.96
CA VAL A 170 -21.48 9.90 -14.18
C VAL A 170 -22.36 10.95 -14.89
N SER A 171 -23.13 10.53 -15.89
CA SER A 171 -24.05 11.43 -16.62
C SER A 171 -25.11 12.04 -15.71
N LYS A 172 -25.62 11.31 -14.71
CA LYS A 172 -26.53 11.87 -13.71
C LYS A 172 -25.91 13.01 -12.90
N LEU A 173 -24.62 12.92 -12.59
CA LEU A 173 -23.90 13.99 -11.90
C LEU A 173 -23.68 15.20 -12.80
N TRP A 174 -23.33 14.99 -14.07
CA TRP A 174 -23.22 16.10 -15.02
C TRP A 174 -24.56 16.81 -15.26
N GLN A 175 -25.70 16.10 -15.21
CA GLN A 175 -27.03 16.73 -15.24
C GLN A 175 -27.23 17.69 -14.06
N LEU A 176 -26.79 17.30 -12.86
CA LEU A 176 -26.78 18.18 -11.70
C LEU A 176 -25.87 19.38 -11.94
N TYR A 177 -24.65 19.17 -12.46
CA TYR A 177 -23.67 20.23 -12.69
C TYR A 177 -24.12 21.24 -13.76
N ALA A 178 -24.89 20.79 -14.75
CA ALA A 178 -25.46 21.61 -15.83
C ALA A 178 -26.68 22.45 -15.41
N THR A 179 -27.23 22.20 -14.21
CA THR A 179 -28.38 22.94 -13.68
C THR A 179 -28.03 24.41 -13.53
N ASN A 180 -28.82 25.28 -14.17
CA ASN A 180 -28.53 26.72 -14.25
C ASN A 180 -29.74 27.59 -13.90
N GLN A 181 -29.52 28.91 -13.83
CA GLN A 181 -30.51 29.87 -13.34
C GLN A 181 -31.79 29.95 -14.19
N SER A 182 -31.78 29.50 -15.46
CA SER A 182 -33.02 29.41 -16.26
C SER A 182 -34.00 28.39 -15.68
N GLN A 183 -33.50 27.39 -14.96
CA GLN A 183 -34.27 26.36 -14.24
C GLN A 183 -34.46 26.77 -12.78
N VAL A 184 -35.05 27.96 -12.56
CA VAL A 184 -35.09 28.68 -11.27
C VAL A 184 -35.37 27.77 -10.06
N GLY A 185 -36.43 26.94 -10.13
CA GLY A 185 -36.83 26.06 -9.02
C GLY A 185 -35.81 24.96 -8.73
N LEU A 186 -35.28 24.31 -9.77
CA LEU A 186 -34.29 23.24 -9.63
C LEU A 186 -32.95 23.79 -9.16
N TYR A 187 -32.50 24.90 -9.74
CA TYR A 187 -31.25 25.56 -9.34
C TYR A 187 -31.28 25.99 -7.87
N ARG A 188 -32.39 26.61 -7.42
CA ARG A 188 -32.57 27.00 -6.01
C ARG A 188 -32.47 25.78 -5.10
N LYS A 189 -33.21 24.71 -5.40
CA LYS A 189 -33.20 23.45 -4.62
C LYS A 189 -31.79 22.83 -4.56
N THR A 190 -31.06 22.83 -5.67
CA THR A 190 -29.68 22.33 -5.71
C THR A 190 -28.75 23.17 -4.85
N GLN A 191 -28.83 24.50 -4.92
CA GLN A 191 -28.00 25.39 -4.08
C GLN A 191 -28.31 25.25 -2.59
N GLU A 192 -29.58 25.12 -2.21
CA GLU A 192 -30.00 24.85 -0.82
C GLU A 192 -29.42 23.52 -0.33
N MET A 193 -29.59 22.45 -1.11
CA MET A 193 -29.05 21.12 -0.80
C MET A 193 -27.54 21.16 -0.56
N LEU A 194 -26.76 21.77 -1.45
CA LEU A 194 -25.31 21.86 -1.34
C LEU A 194 -24.87 22.64 -0.10
N LYS A 195 -25.54 23.77 0.19
CA LYS A 195 -25.26 24.58 1.38
C LYS A 195 -25.58 23.80 2.67
N ASP A 196 -26.63 22.98 2.67
CA ASP A 196 -26.96 22.15 3.82
C ASP A 196 -26.00 20.97 4.00
N GLN A 197 -25.53 20.36 2.90
CA GLN A 197 -24.46 19.34 2.95
C GLN A 197 -23.17 19.92 3.54
N TRP A 198 -22.78 21.14 3.15
CA TRP A 198 -21.63 21.82 3.74
C TRP A 198 -21.82 22.13 5.23
N LYS A 199 -23.01 22.59 5.65
CA LYS A 199 -23.32 22.79 7.08
C LYS A 199 -23.22 21.49 7.87
N ALA A 200 -23.70 20.37 7.32
CA ALA A 200 -23.58 19.06 7.95
C ALA A 200 -22.11 18.63 8.06
N ALA A 201 -21.31 18.82 7.01
CA ALA A 201 -19.89 18.50 7.01
C ALA A 201 -19.13 19.33 8.05
N LYS A 202 -19.45 20.64 8.15
CA LYS A 202 -18.90 21.52 9.18
C LYS A 202 -19.22 21.07 10.61
N ARG A 203 -20.47 20.65 10.87
CA ARG A 203 -20.85 20.13 12.19
C ARG A 203 -20.01 18.90 12.55
N TYR A 204 -19.94 17.94 11.64
CA TYR A 204 -19.14 16.74 11.83
C TYR A 204 -17.65 17.06 12.00
N GLN A 205 -17.13 18.02 11.23
CA GLN A 205 -15.74 18.47 11.32
C GLN A 205 -15.42 19.07 12.69
N VAL A 206 -16.31 19.88 13.27
CA VAL A 206 -16.16 20.44 14.61
C VAL A 206 -16.18 19.35 15.69
N ASP A 207 -17.02 18.32 15.51
CA ASP A 207 -17.10 17.19 16.44
C ASP A 207 -15.84 16.31 16.41
N MET A 208 -15.21 16.15 15.23
CA MET A 208 -13.99 15.34 15.06
C MET A 208 -12.70 16.11 15.34
N ILE A 209 -12.67 17.40 15.01
CA ILE A 209 -11.51 18.28 15.14
C ILE A 209 -11.99 19.57 15.81
N PRO A 210 -11.92 19.66 17.15
CA PRO A 210 -12.25 20.87 17.88
C PRO A 210 -11.41 22.05 17.37
N GLY A 211 -12.00 23.25 17.30
CA GLY A 211 -11.37 24.40 16.63
C GLY A 211 -10.05 24.94 17.23
N ALA A 212 -9.59 24.40 18.36
CA ALA A 212 -8.29 24.70 18.96
C ALA A 212 -7.23 23.61 18.70
N SER A 213 -7.60 22.50 18.07
CA SER A 213 -6.70 21.35 17.83
C SER A 213 -5.79 21.59 16.62
N SER A 214 -4.52 21.19 16.74
CA SER A 214 -3.58 21.24 15.62
C SER A 214 -3.93 20.16 14.59
N VAL A 215 -3.97 20.50 13.29
CA VAL A 215 -4.26 19.54 12.21
C VAL A 215 -2.99 19.26 11.42
N LEU A 216 -2.46 18.05 11.61
CA LEU A 216 -1.13 17.66 11.12
C LEU A 216 -1.17 16.81 9.82
N ASN A 217 -2.35 16.37 9.37
CA ASN A 217 -2.49 15.43 8.25
C ASN A 217 -1.82 15.91 6.94
N GLY A 218 -1.77 17.22 6.71
CA GLY A 218 -1.15 17.80 5.52
C GLY A 218 0.37 17.93 5.56
N LEU A 219 1.04 17.64 6.68
CA LEU A 219 2.48 17.83 6.84
C LEU A 219 3.33 16.99 5.88
N ARG A 220 2.80 15.84 5.43
CA ARG A 220 3.43 15.01 4.40
C ARG A 220 3.77 15.81 3.13
N SER A 221 3.00 16.85 2.84
CA SER A 221 3.21 17.75 1.69
C SER A 221 4.37 18.71 1.88
N ALA A 222 4.71 19.03 3.13
CA ALA A 222 5.83 19.90 3.48
C ALA A 222 7.16 19.15 3.57
N ALA A 223 7.13 17.82 3.70
CA ALA A 223 8.32 16.99 3.83
C ALA A 223 9.28 17.14 2.61
N PRO A 224 10.60 17.24 2.82
CA PRO A 224 11.30 17.06 4.11
C PRO A 224 11.34 18.29 5.03
N LEU A 225 10.81 19.44 4.61
CA LEU A 225 10.82 20.68 5.40
C LEU A 225 9.64 20.76 6.39
N VAL A 226 9.44 19.69 7.18
CA VAL A 226 8.30 19.52 8.09
C VAL A 226 8.17 20.67 9.08
N GLU A 227 9.27 21.06 9.74
CA GLU A 227 9.29 22.13 10.75
C GLU A 227 8.72 23.45 10.20
N LYS A 228 9.10 23.81 8.96
CA LYS A 228 8.64 25.04 8.30
C LYS A 228 7.16 24.99 7.94
N GLY A 229 6.59 23.80 7.75
CA GLY A 229 5.18 23.62 7.39
C GLY A 229 4.23 23.46 8.57
N LEU A 230 4.74 23.36 9.81
CA LEU A 230 3.95 22.97 10.98
C LEU A 230 2.77 23.91 11.26
N SER A 231 3.03 25.22 11.31
CA SER A 231 1.99 26.24 11.51
C SER A 231 1.10 26.42 10.29
N ASP A 232 1.71 26.44 9.10
CA ASP A 232 1.05 26.83 7.86
C ASP A 232 -0.01 25.81 7.48
N VAL A 233 0.30 24.51 7.50
CA VAL A 233 -0.66 23.45 7.14
C VAL A 233 -1.91 23.51 8.02
N SER A 234 -1.74 23.66 9.33
CA SER A 234 -2.86 23.75 10.27
C SER A 234 -3.68 25.02 10.06
N ALA A 235 -3.03 26.19 9.89
CA ALA A 235 -3.72 27.45 9.63
C ALA A 235 -4.55 27.42 8.34
N ARG A 236 -4.01 26.82 7.27
CA ARG A 236 -4.67 26.67 5.97
C ARG A 236 -5.90 25.77 6.04
N TYR A 237 -5.79 24.65 6.75
CA TYR A 237 -6.92 23.77 7.01
C TYR A 237 -8.07 24.53 7.68
N HIS A 238 -7.78 25.28 8.76
CA HIS A 238 -8.81 26.03 9.48
C HIS A 238 -9.42 27.15 8.62
N SER A 239 -8.61 27.87 7.83
CA SER A 239 -9.10 28.90 6.91
C SER A 239 -10.06 28.33 5.85
N TYR A 240 -9.69 27.19 5.25
CA TYR A 240 -10.53 26.48 4.29
C TYR A 240 -11.86 26.05 4.91
N TRP A 241 -11.85 25.41 6.09
CA TRP A 241 -13.11 25.00 6.73
C TRP A 241 -13.95 26.19 7.19
N LYS A 242 -13.35 27.36 7.46
CA LYS A 242 -14.09 28.58 7.76
C LYS A 242 -14.88 29.07 6.54
N THR A 243 -14.21 29.23 5.39
CA THR A 243 -14.77 29.94 4.22
C THR A 243 -15.29 29.01 3.11
N GLY A 244 -14.78 27.78 3.02
CA GLY A 244 -14.96 26.86 1.90
C GLY A 244 -14.07 27.17 0.68
N THR A 245 -13.07 28.04 0.84
CA THR A 245 -12.14 28.47 -0.22
C THR A 245 -10.71 28.58 0.33
N CYS A 246 -9.71 28.64 -0.55
CA CYS A 246 -8.32 28.94 -0.18
C CYS A 246 -7.98 30.44 -0.25
N PHE A 247 -8.97 31.33 -0.46
CA PHE A 247 -8.73 32.76 -0.54
C PHE A 247 -8.52 33.39 0.85
N GLU A 248 -7.64 34.39 0.91
CA GLU A 248 -7.52 35.32 2.05
C GLU A 248 -8.12 36.70 1.74
N ASP A 249 -8.21 37.06 0.45
CA ASP A 249 -8.77 38.33 0.01
C ASP A 249 -10.28 38.36 0.32
N LYS A 250 -10.69 39.36 1.11
CA LYS A 250 -12.08 39.52 1.56
C LYS A 250 -13.06 39.73 0.40
N LYS A 251 -12.65 40.41 -0.67
CA LYS A 251 -13.49 40.66 -1.84
C LYS A 251 -13.73 39.36 -2.60
N LEU A 252 -12.69 38.56 -2.86
CA LEU A 252 -12.83 37.25 -3.51
C LEU A 252 -13.71 36.29 -2.69
N ILE A 253 -13.57 36.29 -1.36
CA ILE A 253 -14.44 35.51 -0.46
C ILE A 253 -15.90 35.99 -0.55
N GLN A 254 -16.14 37.30 -0.64
CA GLN A 254 -17.48 37.87 -0.76
C GLN A 254 -18.13 37.58 -2.12
N GLU A 255 -17.34 37.41 -3.18
CA GLU A 255 -17.82 37.03 -4.51
C GLU A 255 -18.12 35.51 -4.59
N ALA A 256 -17.33 34.67 -3.91
CA ALA A 256 -17.49 33.22 -3.87
C ALA A 256 -18.63 32.77 -2.93
N THR A 257 -19.89 32.95 -3.38
CA THR A 257 -21.10 32.66 -2.57
C THR A 257 -21.95 31.50 -3.11
N ILE A 258 -21.62 31.02 -4.31
CA ILE A 258 -22.33 29.95 -5.00
C ILE A 258 -21.73 28.62 -4.55
N ALA A 259 -22.56 27.70 -4.08
CA ALA A 259 -22.09 26.37 -3.70
C ALA A 259 -21.74 25.57 -4.96
N ASN A 260 -20.53 25.03 -4.98
CA ASN A 260 -19.97 24.31 -6.12
C ASN A 260 -20.69 22.96 -6.31
N PRO A 261 -21.34 22.71 -7.46
CA PRO A 261 -22.07 21.46 -7.67
C PRO A 261 -21.16 20.22 -7.74
N LEU A 262 -19.85 20.38 -7.97
CA LEU A 262 -18.90 19.26 -7.93
C LEU A 262 -18.72 18.69 -6.51
N PHE A 263 -19.08 19.41 -5.45
CA PHE A 263 -19.05 18.89 -4.08
C PHE A 263 -20.35 18.22 -3.65
N ALA A 264 -21.29 18.00 -4.58
CA ALA A 264 -22.56 17.32 -4.31
C ALA A 264 -22.34 15.88 -3.86
N CYS A 265 -22.86 15.53 -2.68
CA CYS A 265 -22.95 14.15 -2.21
C CYS A 265 -24.33 13.57 -2.56
N GLN A 266 -24.45 12.89 -3.70
CA GLN A 266 -25.73 12.36 -4.17
C GLN A 266 -26.10 11.07 -3.44
N ARG A 267 -25.12 10.21 -3.17
CA ARG A 267 -25.32 9.03 -2.33
C ARG A 267 -25.77 9.45 -0.92
N SER A 268 -26.82 8.79 -0.42
CA SER A 268 -27.29 9.08 0.94
C SER A 268 -26.28 8.63 2.00
N GLY A 269 -26.08 9.46 3.02
CA GLY A 269 -25.08 9.25 4.08
C GLY A 269 -23.65 9.65 3.69
N LEU A 270 -23.40 10.04 2.43
CA LEU A 270 -22.12 10.57 1.98
C LEU A 270 -21.96 12.03 2.43
N LEU A 271 -20.78 12.37 2.93
CA LEU A 271 -20.40 13.64 3.53
C LEU A 271 -18.97 13.98 3.13
N LEU A 272 -18.66 15.25 2.92
CA LEU A 272 -17.29 15.69 2.72
C LEU A 272 -16.41 15.25 3.90
N HIS A 273 -15.30 14.56 3.62
CA HIS A 273 -14.40 14.09 4.67
C HIS A 273 -13.84 15.27 5.46
N TYR A 274 -13.92 15.21 6.79
CA TYR A 274 -13.49 16.29 7.70
C TYR A 274 -12.02 16.65 7.54
N GLY A 275 -11.16 15.69 7.18
CA GLY A 275 -9.73 15.95 6.89
C GLY A 275 -9.44 16.58 5.52
N THR A 276 -10.43 17.02 4.76
CA THR A 276 -10.21 17.63 3.42
C THR A 276 -9.39 18.91 3.53
N ALA A 277 -8.29 18.99 2.79
CA ALA A 277 -7.43 20.16 2.68
C ALA A 277 -6.87 20.27 1.25
N PRO A 278 -7.26 21.28 0.45
CA PRO A 278 -6.90 21.39 -0.97
C PRO A 278 -5.42 21.23 -1.34
N THR A 279 -4.52 21.71 -0.49
CA THR A 279 -3.09 21.77 -0.78
C THR A 279 -2.34 20.46 -0.50
N THR A 280 -2.99 19.46 0.12
CA THR A 280 -2.31 18.21 0.54
C THR A 280 -1.93 17.29 -0.61
N GLY A 281 -2.56 17.47 -1.77
CA GLY A 281 -2.23 16.75 -3.00
C GLY A 281 -0.93 17.19 -3.68
N PHE A 282 -0.33 18.31 -3.24
CA PHE A 282 0.79 18.98 -3.92
C PHE A 282 2.07 18.95 -3.10
N HIS A 283 3.20 19.30 -3.73
CA HIS A 283 4.51 19.29 -3.07
C HIS A 283 4.84 20.67 -2.48
N LEU A 284 4.38 20.92 -1.26
CA LEU A 284 4.58 22.19 -0.55
C LEU A 284 6.02 22.41 -0.09
N SER A 285 6.86 21.37 -0.04
CA SER A 285 8.29 21.52 0.24
C SER A 285 8.99 22.54 -0.67
N SER A 286 8.56 22.62 -1.94
CA SER A 286 9.04 23.61 -2.92
C SER A 286 8.80 25.07 -2.50
N MET A 287 7.77 25.34 -1.69
CA MET A 287 7.48 26.67 -1.16
C MET A 287 8.41 27.05 -0.01
N TYR A 288 8.76 26.08 0.84
CA TYR A 288 9.59 26.28 2.04
C TYR A 288 11.08 26.22 1.73
N ALA A 289 11.44 25.48 0.69
CA ALA A 289 12.76 25.47 0.10
C ALA A 289 12.99 26.76 -0.71
N ARG A 290 14.23 27.24 -0.73
CA ARG A 290 14.62 28.35 -1.58
C ARG A 290 15.09 27.76 -2.91
N LEU A 291 14.28 27.93 -3.97
CA LEU A 291 14.57 27.39 -5.30
C LEU A 291 15.49 28.33 -6.10
N SER A 292 16.26 27.79 -7.03
CA SER A 292 17.01 28.60 -8.01
C SER A 292 16.05 29.25 -9.02
N ALA A 293 16.49 30.34 -9.65
CA ALA A 293 15.65 31.09 -10.60
C ALA A 293 15.30 30.28 -11.86
N ALA A 294 16.18 29.36 -12.26
CA ALA A 294 15.99 28.47 -13.41
C ALA A 294 15.22 27.19 -13.08
N SER A 295 14.78 27.01 -11.83
CA SER A 295 14.06 25.81 -11.39
C SER A 295 12.72 25.67 -12.13
N PRO A 296 12.34 24.47 -12.63
CA PRO A 296 11.14 24.27 -13.46
C PRO A 296 9.82 24.61 -12.74
N LEU A 297 9.85 24.58 -11.40
CA LEU A 297 8.72 24.91 -10.52
C LEU A 297 8.98 26.17 -9.69
N ALA A 298 9.96 27.01 -10.09
CA ALA A 298 10.08 28.36 -9.56
C ALA A 298 8.78 29.12 -9.87
N VAL A 299 8.22 29.77 -8.85
CA VAL A 299 7.00 30.57 -8.97
C VAL A 299 7.33 31.81 -9.84
N PRO A 300 6.82 31.92 -11.08
CA PRO A 300 7.12 33.06 -11.94
C PRO A 300 6.35 34.29 -11.44
N ASP A 301 6.89 35.49 -11.59
CA ASP A 301 6.29 36.71 -11.03
C ASP A 301 4.95 37.15 -11.67
N SER A 302 4.50 36.55 -12.78
CA SER A 302 3.40 37.12 -13.60
C SER A 302 2.56 36.17 -14.47
N LYS A 303 2.36 34.88 -14.12
CA LYS A 303 1.59 33.97 -15.01
C LYS A 303 0.07 34.25 -15.12
N PHE A 304 -0.55 34.91 -14.13
CA PHE A 304 -2.01 35.13 -14.12
C PHE A 304 -2.40 36.50 -13.55
N ALA A 305 -3.58 37.00 -13.92
CA ALA A 305 -4.15 38.22 -13.32
C ALA A 305 -4.42 38.01 -11.81
N GLY A 306 -4.01 38.97 -10.97
CA GLY A 306 -4.16 38.88 -9.51
C GLY A 306 -3.21 37.90 -8.82
N PHE A 307 -2.21 37.35 -9.53
CA PHE A 307 -1.27 36.37 -8.96
C PHE A 307 -0.48 36.92 -7.78
N GLN A 308 -0.03 38.18 -7.82
CA GLN A 308 0.75 38.79 -6.74
C GLN A 308 -0.04 39.04 -5.45
N SER A 309 -1.38 39.13 -5.51
CA SER A 309 -2.24 39.25 -4.34
C SER A 309 -2.58 37.89 -3.69
N MET A 310 -2.15 36.77 -4.28
CA MET A 310 -2.37 35.43 -3.73
C MET A 310 -1.31 35.06 -2.68
N THR A 311 -1.70 34.19 -1.75
CA THR A 311 -0.80 33.64 -0.74
C THR A 311 0.31 32.82 -1.38
N LYS A 312 1.46 32.74 -0.70
CA LYS A 312 2.67 32.08 -1.24
C LYS A 312 2.43 30.59 -1.58
N ASP A 313 1.62 29.91 -0.78
CA ASP A 313 1.23 28.50 -0.96
C ASP A 313 0.33 28.31 -2.17
N LEU A 314 -0.70 29.15 -2.32
CA LEU A 314 -1.59 29.08 -3.47
C LEU A 314 -0.82 29.34 -4.78
N ARG A 315 0.12 30.29 -4.77
CA ARG A 315 1.01 30.52 -5.93
C ARG A 315 1.86 29.30 -6.27
N ALA A 316 2.45 28.64 -5.28
CA ALA A 316 3.26 27.44 -5.49
C ALA A 316 2.43 26.28 -6.05
N VAL A 317 1.23 26.07 -5.51
CA VAL A 317 0.32 25.00 -5.94
C VAL A 317 -0.23 25.26 -7.34
N LEU A 318 -0.63 26.50 -7.66
CA LEU A 318 -1.06 26.86 -9.02
C LEU A 318 0.07 26.75 -10.04
N GLY A 319 1.31 27.06 -9.64
CA GLY A 319 2.50 26.86 -10.48
C GLY A 319 2.70 25.38 -10.84
N GLN A 320 2.61 24.49 -9.85
CA GLN A 320 2.66 23.04 -10.06
C GLN A 320 1.51 22.55 -10.95
N LEU A 321 0.27 22.92 -10.62
CA LEU A 321 -0.91 22.52 -11.40
C LEU A 321 -0.80 23.00 -12.85
N SER A 322 -0.33 24.22 -13.08
CA SER A 322 -0.11 24.77 -14.42
C SER A 322 0.91 23.95 -15.21
N ALA A 323 2.05 23.62 -14.60
CA ALA A 323 3.08 22.80 -15.23
C ALA A 323 2.55 21.40 -15.58
N TRP A 324 1.81 20.77 -14.66
CA TRP A 324 1.25 19.43 -14.90
C TRP A 324 0.17 19.43 -15.97
N CYS A 325 -0.70 20.45 -16.00
CA CYS A 325 -1.71 20.61 -17.06
C CYS A 325 -1.05 20.82 -18.43
N SER A 326 0.06 21.58 -18.49
CA SER A 326 0.82 21.79 -19.73
C SER A 326 1.43 20.49 -20.26
N ALA A 327 2.05 19.70 -19.37
CA ALA A 327 2.58 18.39 -19.73
C ALA A 327 1.47 17.44 -20.18
N PHE A 328 0.32 17.44 -19.50
CA PHE A 328 -0.83 16.61 -19.87
C PHE A 328 -1.34 16.93 -21.28
N ARG A 329 -1.53 18.23 -21.61
CA ARG A 329 -1.93 18.64 -22.97
C ARG A 329 -0.93 18.17 -24.02
N SER A 330 0.36 18.35 -23.76
CA SER A 330 1.45 17.99 -24.68
C SER A 330 1.56 16.48 -24.91
N CYS A 331 1.11 15.67 -23.94
CA CYS A 331 1.17 14.21 -23.98
C CYS A 331 -0.20 13.56 -24.26
N ALA A 332 -1.28 14.32 -24.46
CA ALA A 332 -2.65 13.79 -24.49
C ALA A 332 -2.85 12.66 -25.52
N THR A 333 -2.18 12.72 -26.68
CA THR A 333 -2.23 11.68 -27.72
C THR A 333 -1.60 10.34 -27.32
N ARG A 334 -0.86 10.31 -26.21
CA ARG A 334 -0.16 9.14 -25.66
C ARG A 334 -0.74 8.67 -24.31
N VAL A 335 -1.87 9.23 -23.91
CA VAL A 335 -2.50 8.96 -22.62
C VAL A 335 -3.92 8.45 -22.85
N ILE A 336 -4.24 7.30 -22.26
CA ILE A 336 -5.58 6.74 -22.18
C ILE A 336 -5.96 6.62 -20.70
N ILE A 337 -7.18 7.02 -20.35
CA ILE A 337 -7.73 6.97 -18.99
C ILE A 337 -9.11 6.32 -19.06
N ARG A 338 -9.25 5.15 -18.45
CA ARG A 338 -10.46 4.33 -18.45
C ARG A 338 -11.08 4.39 -17.06
N TYR A 339 -12.38 4.69 -16.97
CA TYR A 339 -13.07 4.78 -15.69
C TYR A 339 -14.09 3.66 -15.49
N VAL A 340 -14.09 3.10 -14.28
CA VAL A 340 -15.10 2.17 -13.77
C VAL A 340 -15.51 2.57 -12.36
N ASN A 341 -16.82 2.70 -12.14
CA ASN A 341 -17.37 2.91 -10.81
C ASN A 341 -17.62 1.55 -10.15
N SER A 342 -16.75 1.08 -9.27
CA SER A 342 -16.88 -0.26 -8.67
C SER A 342 -16.11 -0.36 -7.36
N ASP A 343 -16.48 -1.36 -6.56
CA ASP A 343 -15.60 -1.95 -5.57
C ASP A 343 -14.32 -2.49 -6.22
N ALA A 344 -13.18 -2.20 -5.60
CA ALA A 344 -11.86 -2.57 -6.12
C ALA A 344 -11.65 -4.10 -6.18
N ILE A 345 -12.11 -4.84 -5.18
CA ILE A 345 -11.95 -6.31 -5.14
C ILE A 345 -12.83 -6.96 -6.20
N ALA A 346 -14.07 -6.46 -6.36
CA ALA A 346 -14.96 -6.92 -7.41
C ALA A 346 -14.34 -6.71 -8.80
N LEU A 347 -13.85 -5.49 -9.10
CA LEU A 347 -13.20 -5.20 -10.38
C LEU A 347 -12.03 -6.16 -10.65
N CYS A 348 -11.17 -6.37 -9.66
CA CYS A 348 -10.01 -7.23 -9.83
C CYS A 348 -10.40 -8.65 -10.24
N HIS A 349 -11.40 -9.25 -9.58
CA HIS A 349 -11.86 -10.59 -9.94
C HIS A 349 -12.61 -10.63 -11.28
N VAL A 350 -13.30 -9.54 -11.67
CA VAL A 350 -13.90 -9.44 -13.00
C VAL A 350 -12.83 -9.36 -14.10
N LEU A 351 -11.75 -8.59 -13.89
CA LEU A 351 -10.62 -8.53 -14.81
C LEU A 351 -9.90 -9.90 -14.91
N GLN A 352 -9.69 -10.58 -13.79
CA GLN A 352 -9.13 -11.95 -13.78
C GLN A 352 -9.97 -12.91 -14.62
N HIS A 353 -11.28 -12.88 -14.47
CA HIS A 353 -12.15 -13.74 -15.25
C HIS A 353 -12.09 -13.41 -16.75
N ARG A 354 -12.09 -12.12 -17.12
CA ARG A 354 -11.96 -11.68 -18.52
C ARG A 354 -10.62 -12.13 -19.12
N GLN A 355 -9.57 -12.22 -18.33
CA GLN A 355 -8.27 -12.74 -18.75
C GLN A 355 -8.31 -14.24 -19.09
N ALA A 356 -9.04 -15.06 -18.33
CA ALA A 356 -9.12 -16.51 -18.57
C ALA A 356 -10.22 -16.93 -19.55
N ASN A 357 -11.33 -16.20 -19.57
CA ASN A 357 -12.49 -16.50 -20.37
C ASN A 357 -12.71 -15.30 -21.31
N HIS A 358 -12.20 -15.41 -22.54
CA HIS A 358 -12.37 -14.40 -23.60
C HIS A 358 -13.85 -14.17 -23.98
N ASP A 359 -14.76 -15.03 -23.50
CA ASP A 359 -16.21 -14.98 -23.72
C ASP A 359 -17.00 -14.18 -22.68
N ARG A 360 -18.19 -13.73 -23.10
CA ARG A 360 -19.19 -12.90 -22.37
C ARG A 360 -19.85 -13.58 -21.16
N GLY A 361 -19.16 -14.48 -20.47
CA GLY A 361 -19.66 -15.08 -19.23
C GLY A 361 -19.66 -14.03 -18.11
N THR A 362 -20.80 -13.79 -17.48
CA THR A 362 -20.88 -12.92 -16.31
C THR A 362 -20.18 -13.59 -15.13
N THR A 363 -19.44 -12.80 -14.37
CA THR A 363 -18.67 -13.27 -13.20
C THR A 363 -19.50 -13.29 -11.93
N PHE A 364 -20.75 -12.84 -12.04
CA PHE A 364 -21.76 -12.71 -11.00
C PHE A 364 -21.32 -11.87 -9.79
N TRP A 365 -20.32 -10.99 -9.98
CA TRP A 365 -19.92 -10.00 -9.00
C TRP A 365 -20.91 -8.84 -8.95
N PHE A 366 -21.28 -8.41 -7.74
CA PHE A 366 -21.91 -7.11 -7.57
C PHE A 366 -20.85 -6.02 -7.66
N ARG A 367 -21.20 -4.89 -8.30
CA ARG A 367 -20.30 -3.75 -8.43
C ARG A 367 -20.07 -3.02 -7.11
N HIS A 368 -20.98 -3.19 -6.14
CA HIS A 368 -20.92 -2.49 -4.86
C HIS A 368 -21.55 -3.35 -3.72
N PRO A 369 -21.01 -3.35 -2.48
CA PRO A 369 -21.55 -4.14 -1.36
C PRO A 369 -22.97 -3.73 -0.88
N HIS A 370 -23.40 -2.52 -1.25
CA HIS A 370 -24.70 -1.94 -0.91
C HIS A 370 -25.67 -1.82 -2.10
N THR A 371 -25.42 -2.53 -3.20
CA THR A 371 -26.30 -2.60 -4.38
C THR A 371 -26.37 -4.01 -4.95
N PHE A 372 -27.50 -4.44 -5.45
CA PHE A 372 -27.71 -5.66 -6.23
C PHE A 372 -27.42 -5.50 -7.75
N ALA A 373 -26.75 -4.42 -8.16
CA ALA A 373 -26.28 -4.24 -9.53
C ALA A 373 -25.01 -5.08 -9.81
N ALA A 374 -25.06 -5.90 -10.85
CA ALA A 374 -23.91 -6.66 -11.33
C ALA A 374 -22.83 -5.74 -11.92
N LEU A 375 -21.56 -6.17 -11.81
CA LEU A 375 -20.45 -5.57 -12.54
C LEU A 375 -20.22 -6.34 -13.83
N ASP A 376 -20.47 -5.69 -14.96
CA ASP A 376 -20.13 -6.22 -16.28
C ASP A 376 -19.35 -5.16 -17.05
N LEU A 377 -18.16 -5.52 -17.54
CA LEU A 377 -17.32 -4.65 -18.37
C LEU A 377 -17.79 -4.77 -19.82
N ASP A 378 -18.92 -4.13 -20.11
CA ASP A 378 -19.65 -4.24 -21.39
C ASP A 378 -19.07 -3.35 -22.52
N SER A 379 -18.00 -2.60 -22.26
CA SER A 379 -17.28 -1.86 -23.30
C SER A 379 -16.70 -2.81 -24.37
N PRO A 380 -16.80 -2.47 -25.67
CA PRO A 380 -16.14 -3.23 -26.74
C PRO A 380 -14.62 -3.38 -26.55
N ASN A 381 -13.99 -2.49 -25.77
CA ASN A 381 -12.57 -2.57 -25.44
C ASN A 381 -12.19 -3.81 -24.62
N TYR A 382 -13.14 -4.47 -23.95
CA TYR A 382 -12.92 -5.71 -23.19
C TYR A 382 -13.41 -6.97 -23.93
N ALA A 383 -13.82 -6.84 -25.21
CA ALA A 383 -14.08 -7.99 -26.07
C ALA A 383 -12.77 -8.71 -26.44
N GLN A 384 -12.86 -9.89 -27.05
CA GLN A 384 -11.70 -10.75 -27.36
C GLN A 384 -10.56 -10.04 -28.12
N ASN A 385 -10.89 -9.10 -29.02
CA ASN A 385 -9.92 -8.30 -29.79
C ASN A 385 -9.88 -6.83 -29.33
N GLY A 386 -10.33 -6.55 -28.11
CA GLY A 386 -10.36 -5.21 -27.55
C GLY A 386 -8.98 -4.72 -27.11
N SER A 387 -8.86 -3.40 -26.94
CA SER A 387 -7.60 -2.74 -26.57
C SER A 387 -7.41 -2.54 -25.05
N ALA A 388 -8.40 -2.89 -24.22
CA ALA A 388 -8.29 -2.64 -22.78
C ALA A 388 -7.37 -3.66 -22.09
N PRO A 389 -6.46 -3.20 -21.22
CA PRO A 389 -5.59 -4.10 -20.48
C PRO A 389 -6.38 -4.92 -19.45
N THR A 390 -6.02 -6.20 -19.33
CA THR A 390 -6.43 -7.11 -18.24
C THR A 390 -5.25 -7.52 -17.37
N THR A 391 -4.03 -7.14 -17.75
CA THR A 391 -2.81 -7.26 -16.95
C THR A 391 -2.03 -5.96 -17.01
N PHE A 392 -1.30 -5.63 -15.95
CA PHE A 392 -0.74 -4.30 -15.74
C PHE A 392 0.75 -4.37 -15.38
N ASN A 393 1.51 -3.35 -15.82
CA ASN A 393 2.89 -3.14 -15.37
C ASN A 393 2.90 -2.60 -13.93
N VAL A 394 1.97 -1.69 -13.62
CA VAL A 394 1.87 -1.06 -12.31
C VAL A 394 0.46 -1.20 -11.78
N ILE A 395 0.33 -1.64 -10.53
CA ILE A 395 -0.94 -1.62 -9.79
C ILE A 395 -0.73 -0.75 -8.56
N ASP A 396 -1.46 0.37 -8.47
CA ASP A 396 -1.49 1.22 -7.28
C ASP A 396 -2.80 0.99 -6.53
N THR A 397 -2.70 0.65 -5.24
CA THR A 397 -3.88 0.35 -4.42
C THR A 397 -4.27 1.49 -3.50
N SER A 398 -3.66 2.68 -3.66
CA SER A 398 -3.79 3.79 -2.71
C SER A 398 -3.61 3.29 -1.26
N ASN A 399 -4.35 3.86 -0.32
CA ASN A 399 -4.43 3.42 1.07
C ASN A 399 -5.53 2.36 1.32
N LEU A 400 -6.01 1.66 0.29
CA LEU A 400 -7.13 0.72 0.43
C LEU A 400 -6.84 -0.46 1.36
N LEU A 401 -5.57 -0.79 1.62
CA LEU A 401 -5.22 -1.85 2.57
C LEU A 401 -5.73 -1.55 3.99
N ASP A 402 -5.85 -0.27 4.36
CA ASP A 402 -6.34 0.17 5.68
C ASP A 402 -7.82 -0.23 5.87
N HIS A 403 -8.57 -0.34 4.78
CA HIS A 403 -10.03 -0.55 4.77
C HIS A 403 -10.46 -1.92 4.21
N LEU A 404 -9.69 -2.50 3.30
CA LEU A 404 -10.02 -3.76 2.61
C LEU A 404 -9.19 -4.94 3.10
N GLY A 405 -8.05 -4.65 3.75
CA GLY A 405 -7.09 -5.65 4.21
C GLY A 405 -6.10 -6.12 3.16
N THR A 406 -4.86 -6.25 3.58
CA THR A 406 -3.74 -6.55 2.69
C THR A 406 -3.89 -7.88 2.00
N LEU A 407 -4.32 -8.94 2.70
CA LEU A 407 -4.51 -10.26 2.08
C LEU A 407 -5.59 -10.24 1.00
N ASN A 408 -6.70 -9.54 1.21
CA ASN A 408 -7.76 -9.39 0.21
C ASN A 408 -7.24 -8.65 -1.02
N VAL A 409 -6.56 -7.51 -0.80
CA VAL A 409 -6.01 -6.67 -1.87
C VAL A 409 -4.96 -7.43 -2.69
N LEU A 410 -3.96 -8.04 -2.04
CA LEU A 410 -2.89 -8.75 -2.75
C LEU A 410 -3.41 -9.98 -3.48
N THR A 411 -4.32 -10.76 -2.89
CA THR A 411 -4.92 -11.94 -3.54
C THR A 411 -5.71 -11.56 -4.79
N ALA A 412 -6.42 -10.43 -4.76
CA ALA A 412 -7.17 -9.93 -5.91
C ALA A 412 -6.26 -9.29 -6.98
N CYS A 413 -5.18 -8.61 -6.59
CA CYS A 413 -4.36 -7.84 -7.52
C CYS A 413 -3.22 -8.65 -8.16
N THR A 414 -2.64 -9.61 -7.43
CA THR A 414 -1.43 -10.32 -7.90
C THR A 414 -1.61 -11.04 -9.25
N PRO A 415 -2.74 -11.70 -9.54
CA PRO A 415 -2.98 -12.29 -10.86
C PRO A 415 -2.97 -11.28 -12.02
N LEU A 416 -3.29 -10.01 -11.74
CA LEU A 416 -3.33 -8.94 -12.75
C LEU A 416 -1.96 -8.29 -12.96
N LEU A 417 -0.98 -8.56 -12.11
CA LEU A 417 0.37 -8.04 -12.25
C LEU A 417 1.13 -8.85 -13.33
N ARG A 418 1.66 -8.16 -14.35
CA ARG A 418 2.50 -8.81 -15.38
C ARG A 418 3.69 -9.50 -14.73
N ARG A 419 4.00 -10.73 -15.16
CA ARG A 419 5.13 -11.53 -14.64
C ARG A 419 6.45 -11.10 -15.29
N LEU A 420 6.77 -9.81 -15.15
CA LEU A 420 8.02 -9.19 -15.61
C LEU A 420 8.76 -8.59 -14.39
N PRO A 421 10.10 -8.63 -14.36
CA PRO A 421 10.87 -8.03 -13.26
C PRO A 421 10.62 -6.52 -13.06
N THR A 422 10.23 -5.81 -14.12
CA THR A 422 9.91 -4.38 -14.09
C THR A 422 8.55 -4.09 -13.45
N SER A 423 7.63 -5.06 -13.44
CA SER A 423 6.28 -4.87 -12.90
C SER A 423 6.29 -4.67 -11.39
N THR A 424 5.43 -3.78 -10.90
CA THR A 424 5.35 -3.44 -9.48
C THR A 424 3.90 -3.28 -9.04
N LEU A 425 3.53 -3.96 -7.95
CA LEU A 425 2.32 -3.63 -7.20
C LEU A 425 2.74 -2.74 -6.02
N ARG A 426 2.08 -1.60 -5.86
CA ARG A 426 2.32 -0.59 -4.83
C ARG A 426 1.17 -0.55 -3.85
N THR A 427 1.47 -0.74 -2.56
CA THR A 427 0.50 -0.58 -1.46
C THR A 427 0.97 0.48 -0.47
N GLU A 428 0.05 1.30 0.01
CA GLU A 428 0.33 2.39 0.95
C GLU A 428 -0.48 2.22 2.24
N MET A 429 0.11 2.47 3.41
CA MET A 429 -0.58 2.44 4.70
C MET A 429 -0.54 3.84 5.31
N LEU A 430 -1.68 4.38 5.75
CA LEU A 430 -1.75 5.64 6.48
C LEU A 430 -2.05 5.45 7.97
N VAL A 431 -2.63 4.30 8.34
CA VAL A 431 -3.02 4.03 9.71
C VAL A 431 -2.31 2.77 10.22
N PRO A 432 -1.07 2.90 10.75
CA PRO A 432 -0.40 1.80 11.45
C PRO A 432 -1.28 1.30 12.60
N ARG A 433 -1.44 -0.03 12.67
CA ARG A 433 -2.36 -0.71 13.59
C ARG A 433 -1.71 -1.12 14.90
N GLU A 434 -0.39 -1.29 14.87
CA GLU A 434 0.43 -1.63 16.03
C GLU A 434 1.13 -0.39 16.60
N ALA A 435 1.95 -0.59 17.63
CA ALA A 435 2.64 0.51 18.29
C ALA A 435 3.69 1.15 17.37
N THR A 436 4.28 0.36 16.46
CA THR A 436 5.23 0.86 15.46
C THR A 436 4.84 0.52 14.03
N VAL A 437 5.41 1.25 13.06
CA VAL A 437 5.29 0.92 11.63
C VAL A 437 5.87 -0.46 11.34
N ALA A 438 7.02 -0.80 11.92
CA ALA A 438 7.67 -2.09 11.73
C ALA A 438 6.78 -3.26 12.21
N GLU A 439 6.19 -3.16 13.40
CA GLU A 439 5.22 -4.16 13.92
C GLU A 439 3.96 -4.24 13.03
N SER A 440 3.44 -3.09 12.61
CA SER A 440 2.28 -3.05 11.72
C SER A 440 2.55 -3.74 10.38
N VAL A 441 3.78 -3.61 9.87
CA VAL A 441 4.24 -4.29 8.66
C VAL A 441 4.46 -5.78 8.88
N GLN A 442 5.01 -6.18 10.04
CA GLN A 442 5.16 -7.60 10.40
C GLN A 442 3.81 -8.31 10.51
N ASN A 443 2.79 -7.63 11.03
CA ASN A 443 1.44 -8.19 11.16
C ASN A 443 0.56 -8.01 9.92
N LEU A 444 1.06 -7.30 8.89
CA LEU A 444 0.31 -6.89 7.70
C LEU A 444 -0.32 -8.08 6.94
N LEU A 445 0.41 -9.20 6.88
CA LEU A 445 0.01 -10.42 6.15
C LEU A 445 -0.45 -11.55 7.08
N CYS A 446 -0.69 -11.27 8.36
CA CYS A 446 -1.06 -12.28 9.36
C CYS A 446 -0.03 -13.44 9.44
N GLY A 447 1.26 -13.13 9.26
CA GLY A 447 2.36 -14.09 9.23
C GLY A 447 3.68 -13.44 8.81
N ASP A 448 4.75 -14.22 8.76
CA ASP A 448 6.07 -13.75 8.33
C ASP A 448 6.03 -13.14 6.91
N LEU A 449 6.48 -11.89 6.78
CA LEU A 449 6.30 -11.08 5.57
C LEU A 449 6.91 -11.75 4.31
N PRO A 450 8.18 -12.19 4.28
CA PRO A 450 8.73 -12.94 3.15
C PRO A 450 7.98 -14.22 2.81
N THR A 451 7.60 -14.98 3.84
CA THR A 451 6.92 -16.28 3.69
C THR A 451 5.55 -16.08 3.04
N MET A 452 4.76 -15.15 3.55
CA MET A 452 3.42 -14.84 3.03
C MET A 452 3.48 -14.17 1.66
N ALA A 453 4.46 -13.30 1.40
CA ALA A 453 4.67 -12.72 0.08
C ALA A 453 4.93 -13.81 -0.97
N LEU A 454 5.80 -14.78 -0.66
CA LEU A 454 6.10 -15.86 -1.58
C LEU A 454 4.90 -16.77 -1.86
N LEU A 455 4.07 -17.06 -0.85
CA LEU A 455 2.82 -17.82 -1.05
C LEU A 455 1.87 -17.11 -2.02
N LEU A 456 1.89 -15.77 -2.02
CA LEU A 456 1.17 -14.95 -2.97
C LEU A 456 1.94 -14.75 -4.28
N GLY A 457 3.11 -15.36 -4.48
CA GLY A 457 3.92 -15.21 -5.70
C GLY A 457 4.52 -13.82 -5.87
N LEU A 458 4.86 -13.16 -4.75
CA LEU A 458 5.43 -11.82 -4.67
C LEU A 458 6.75 -11.84 -3.87
N LYS A 459 7.58 -10.80 -4.08
CA LYS A 459 8.74 -10.48 -3.25
C LYS A 459 8.68 -9.02 -2.77
N PRO A 460 8.88 -8.72 -1.48
CA PRO A 460 8.92 -7.35 -0.96
C PRO A 460 10.30 -6.73 -1.19
N ALA A 461 10.45 -5.88 -2.21
CA ALA A 461 11.77 -5.43 -2.68
C ALA A 461 12.58 -4.69 -1.59
N HIS A 462 11.95 -3.76 -0.87
CA HIS A 462 12.61 -2.95 0.18
C HIS A 462 12.96 -3.74 1.45
N TYR A 463 12.41 -4.94 1.63
CA TYR A 463 12.67 -5.75 2.83
C TYR A 463 14.10 -6.30 2.80
N TRP A 464 14.53 -6.83 1.66
CA TRP A 464 15.81 -7.54 1.53
C TRP A 464 17.02 -6.61 1.49
N THR A 465 16.89 -5.43 0.89
CA THR A 465 18.00 -4.49 0.74
C THR A 465 18.19 -3.60 1.96
N ASN A 466 17.14 -3.44 2.78
CA ASN A 466 17.08 -2.49 3.90
C ASN A 466 17.54 -1.07 3.51
N ALA A 467 17.27 -0.66 2.27
CA ALA A 467 17.69 0.62 1.71
C ALA A 467 16.59 1.20 0.83
N THR A 468 16.34 2.50 0.98
CA THR A 468 15.40 3.26 0.16
C THR A 468 15.90 4.69 -0.07
N ALA A 469 15.52 5.30 -1.19
CA ALA A 469 15.73 6.72 -1.47
C ALA A 469 14.55 7.60 -1.02
N THR A 470 13.49 6.97 -0.49
CA THR A 470 12.31 7.65 0.07
C THR A 470 12.53 7.97 1.53
N TRP A 471 12.31 9.22 1.91
CA TRP A 471 12.39 9.63 3.31
C TRP A 471 11.24 9.05 4.13
N ASN A 472 11.51 8.74 5.39
CA ASN A 472 10.54 8.33 6.39
C ASN A 472 10.73 9.13 7.68
N ALA A 473 9.65 9.28 8.43
CA ALA A 473 9.70 9.87 9.77
C ALA A 473 10.72 9.10 10.65
N ASN A 474 11.53 9.84 11.40
CA ASN A 474 12.62 9.29 12.21
C ASN A 474 12.73 10.04 13.55
N SER A 475 13.62 9.56 14.43
CA SER A 475 13.77 10.03 15.81
C SER A 475 14.09 11.53 15.94
N LEU A 476 14.64 12.18 14.92
CA LEU A 476 14.94 13.62 14.96
C LEU A 476 13.67 14.48 15.06
N LEU A 477 12.51 13.95 14.64
CA LEU A 477 11.24 14.66 14.73
C LEU A 477 10.75 14.83 16.18
N ARG A 478 11.26 14.04 17.14
CA ARG A 478 10.90 14.18 18.57
C ARG A 478 11.38 15.48 19.21
N HIS A 479 12.36 16.13 18.60
CA HIS A 479 12.82 17.45 19.06
C HIS A 479 11.81 18.56 18.71
N LEU A 480 10.84 18.28 17.85
CA LEU A 480 9.75 19.20 17.54
C LEU A 480 8.68 19.15 18.64
N PRO A 481 7.95 20.27 18.87
CA PRO A 481 6.73 20.25 19.67
C PRO A 481 5.76 19.19 19.15
N ASP A 482 5.13 18.43 20.06
CA ASP A 482 4.20 17.33 19.74
C ASP A 482 4.79 16.28 18.78
N GLY A 483 6.11 16.02 18.90
CA GLY A 483 6.87 15.16 17.98
C GLY A 483 6.26 13.78 17.72
N ASP A 484 5.65 13.14 18.73
CA ASP A 484 4.98 11.84 18.57
C ASP A 484 3.72 11.94 17.68
N GLU A 485 2.96 13.04 17.79
CA GLU A 485 1.79 13.30 16.94
C GLU A 485 2.22 13.66 15.51
N VAL A 486 3.30 14.44 15.38
CA VAL A 486 3.93 14.79 14.09
C VAL A 486 4.43 13.54 13.37
N GLU A 487 5.16 12.66 14.07
CA GLU A 487 5.60 11.37 13.56
C GLU A 487 4.39 10.54 13.09
N SER A 488 3.36 10.43 13.93
CA SER A 488 2.13 9.72 13.58
C SER A 488 1.44 10.29 12.33
N ALA A 489 1.43 11.62 12.18
CA ALA A 489 0.83 12.31 11.04
C ALA A 489 1.67 12.22 9.75
N LEU A 490 2.96 11.89 9.85
CA LEU A 490 3.85 11.70 8.71
C LEU A 490 3.91 10.25 8.22
N ASN A 491 3.43 9.29 9.04
CA ASN A 491 3.40 7.88 8.68
C ASN A 491 2.76 7.64 7.31
N ARG A 492 3.53 7.02 6.43
CA ARG A 492 3.15 6.67 5.05
C ARG A 492 4.09 5.60 4.47
N PRO A 493 4.26 4.43 5.11
CA PRO A 493 5.07 3.37 4.52
C PRO A 493 4.44 2.90 3.20
N ILE A 494 5.29 2.85 2.16
CA ILE A 494 4.95 2.37 0.83
C ILE A 494 5.71 1.06 0.61
N LEU A 495 4.98 0.00 0.28
CA LEU A 495 5.55 -1.31 -0.02
C LEU A 495 5.50 -1.54 -1.53
N LEU A 496 6.66 -1.92 -2.08
CA LEU A 496 6.81 -2.33 -3.47
C LEU A 496 6.90 -3.85 -3.55
N TRP A 497 5.90 -4.45 -4.18
CA TRP A 497 5.79 -5.88 -4.40
C TRP A 497 6.14 -6.19 -5.84
N LYS A 498 7.20 -6.98 -6.03
CA LYS A 498 7.64 -7.47 -7.33
C LYS A 498 7.14 -8.91 -7.52
N PRO A 499 6.88 -9.37 -8.75
CA PRO A 499 6.52 -10.76 -8.99
C PRO A 499 7.70 -11.68 -8.60
N ALA A 500 7.41 -12.79 -7.91
CA ALA A 500 8.35 -13.88 -7.72
C ALA A 500 8.09 -14.99 -8.74
N ASP A 501 9.14 -15.65 -9.23
CA ASP A 501 9.00 -16.85 -10.05
C ASP A 501 8.65 -18.05 -9.15
N THR A 502 7.43 -18.57 -9.30
CA THR A 502 6.95 -19.73 -8.56
C THR A 502 6.85 -21.00 -9.41
N SER A 503 7.27 -20.96 -10.68
CA SER A 503 7.10 -22.07 -11.64
C SER A 503 7.76 -23.38 -11.19
N SER A 504 8.88 -23.28 -10.48
CA SER A 504 9.65 -24.44 -9.98
C SER A 504 9.36 -24.74 -8.51
N ILE A 505 8.44 -24.01 -7.87
CA ILE A 505 8.15 -24.18 -6.44
C ILE A 505 7.24 -25.40 -6.21
N GLN A 506 7.62 -26.20 -5.22
CA GLN A 506 6.77 -27.23 -4.64
C GLN A 506 6.82 -27.16 -3.11
N TYR A 507 5.67 -26.92 -2.48
CA TYR A 507 5.52 -27.02 -1.03
C TYR A 507 5.19 -28.44 -0.60
N GLU A 508 5.61 -28.79 0.61
CA GLU A 508 5.17 -30.02 1.27
C GLU A 508 3.79 -29.79 1.89
N ALA A 509 2.87 -30.75 1.71
CA ALA A 509 1.46 -30.60 2.04
C ALA A 509 1.22 -30.39 3.54
N ALA A 510 1.84 -31.20 4.40
CA ALA A 510 1.66 -31.11 5.85
C ALA A 510 2.32 -29.84 6.44
N GLU A 511 3.49 -29.44 5.95
CA GLU A 511 4.16 -28.19 6.30
C GLU A 511 3.30 -26.98 5.92
N LEU A 512 2.79 -26.93 4.69
CA LEU A 512 1.94 -25.83 4.24
C LEU A 512 0.60 -25.79 5.00
N ALA A 513 0.03 -26.95 5.34
CA ALA A 513 -1.19 -27.03 6.16
C ALA A 513 -0.97 -26.41 7.55
N ARG A 514 0.16 -26.69 8.20
CA ARG A 514 0.53 -26.06 9.50
C ARG A 514 0.75 -24.55 9.39
N LEU A 515 1.31 -24.07 8.28
CA LEU A 515 1.49 -22.64 8.05
C LEU A 515 0.13 -21.95 7.83
N LEU A 516 -0.73 -22.49 6.96
CA LEU A 516 -2.02 -21.86 6.67
C LEU A 516 -3.04 -22.02 7.81
N SER A 517 -2.90 -23.03 8.66
CA SER A 517 -3.70 -23.09 9.89
C SER A 517 -3.35 -21.93 10.82
N ARG A 518 -2.06 -21.54 10.91
CA ARG A 518 -1.65 -20.36 11.68
C ARG A 518 -2.13 -19.07 11.07
N LEU A 519 -2.01 -18.92 9.75
CA LEU A 519 -2.60 -17.79 9.03
C LEU A 519 -4.09 -17.65 9.36
N TYR A 520 -4.84 -18.76 9.32
CA TYR A 520 -6.26 -18.78 9.67
C TYR A 520 -6.50 -18.28 11.10
N LEU A 521 -5.71 -18.74 12.09
CA LEU A 521 -5.84 -18.26 13.48
C LEU A 521 -5.54 -16.76 13.62
N GLU A 522 -4.51 -16.26 12.94
CA GLU A 522 -4.12 -14.84 12.97
C GLU A 522 -5.13 -13.92 12.28
N MET A 523 -5.74 -14.36 11.17
CA MET A 523 -6.80 -13.63 10.46
C MET A 523 -8.03 -13.38 11.33
N TYR A 524 -8.30 -14.25 12.30
CA TYR A 524 -9.50 -14.24 13.15
C TYR A 524 -9.16 -14.16 14.64
N GLN A 525 -8.00 -13.60 14.97
CA GLN A 525 -7.52 -13.49 16.35
C GLN A 525 -8.50 -12.72 17.28
N ASP A 526 -9.43 -11.94 16.71
CA ASP A 526 -10.53 -11.26 17.41
C ASP A 526 -11.62 -12.21 17.92
N GLU A 527 -11.67 -13.44 17.42
CA GLU A 527 -12.57 -14.50 17.88
C GLU A 527 -12.02 -15.24 19.11
N SER A 528 -10.78 -14.97 19.52
CA SER A 528 -10.17 -15.53 20.73
C SER A 528 -10.58 -14.78 21.99
N TRP A 529 -11.09 -15.51 22.99
CA TRP A 529 -11.42 -14.94 24.30
C TRP A 529 -10.20 -14.35 25.01
N ALA A 530 -9.04 -15.01 24.91
CA ALA A 530 -7.81 -14.54 25.52
C ALA A 530 -7.41 -13.15 25.01
N ASN A 531 -7.52 -12.92 23.69
CA ASN A 531 -7.21 -11.63 23.08
C ASN A 531 -8.26 -10.56 23.43
N ARG A 532 -9.54 -10.93 23.43
CA ARG A 532 -10.64 -10.01 23.84
C ARG A 532 -10.47 -9.52 25.27
N PHE A 533 -10.16 -10.40 26.21
CA PHE A 533 -9.94 -10.02 27.61
C PHE A 533 -8.57 -9.37 27.82
N GLY A 534 -7.54 -9.76 27.05
CA GLY A 534 -6.22 -9.12 27.06
C GLY A 534 -6.27 -7.64 26.69
N MET A 535 -7.23 -7.22 25.86
CA MET A 535 -7.46 -5.82 25.50
C MET A 535 -7.81 -4.93 26.71
N LEU A 536 -8.46 -5.49 27.73
CA LEU A 536 -8.79 -4.77 28.98
C LEU A 536 -7.53 -4.42 29.81
N ASN A 537 -6.40 -5.07 29.51
CA ASN A 537 -5.12 -4.84 30.20
C ASN A 537 -4.23 -3.82 29.47
N VAL A 538 -4.63 -3.29 28.31
CA VAL A 538 -3.86 -2.27 27.57
C VAL A 538 -3.98 -0.92 28.28
N ARG A 539 -2.88 -0.43 28.85
CA ARG A 539 -2.85 0.83 29.62
C ARG A 539 -2.81 2.09 28.75
N ASN A 540 -2.31 1.99 27.52
CA ASN A 540 -2.26 3.12 26.59
C ASN A 540 -3.63 3.29 25.91
N ILE A 541 -4.35 4.36 26.25
CA ILE A 541 -5.71 4.65 25.77
C ILE A 541 -5.75 4.79 24.24
N GLY A 542 -4.76 5.44 23.63
CA GLY A 542 -4.68 5.60 22.18
C GLY A 542 -4.45 4.28 21.44
N LEU A 543 -3.55 3.43 21.97
CA LEU A 543 -3.31 2.09 21.42
C LEU A 543 -4.52 1.17 21.64
N MET A 544 -5.18 1.26 22.79
CA MET A 544 -6.41 0.53 23.09
C MET A 544 -7.52 0.91 22.11
N GLN A 545 -7.71 2.21 21.83
CA GLN A 545 -8.69 2.69 20.86
C GLN A 545 -8.37 2.22 19.43
N LYS A 546 -7.09 2.25 19.01
CA LYS A 546 -6.65 1.68 17.73
C LYS A 546 -6.95 0.18 17.65
N LYS A 547 -6.61 -0.59 18.70
CA LYS A 547 -6.84 -2.04 18.74
C LYS A 547 -8.34 -2.39 18.69
N ILE A 548 -9.19 -1.65 19.40
CA ILE A 548 -10.66 -1.80 19.34
C ILE A 548 -11.20 -1.64 17.92
N GLN A 549 -10.55 -0.84 17.07
CA GLN A 549 -11.00 -0.52 15.71
C GLN A 549 -10.32 -1.38 14.62
N SER A 550 -9.31 -2.18 14.95
CA SER A 550 -8.38 -2.74 13.95
C SER A 550 -8.74 -4.12 13.37
N PHE A 551 -9.59 -4.93 14.00
CA PHE A 551 -9.57 -6.39 13.75
C PHE A 551 -10.65 -6.97 12.80
N ASP A 552 -11.39 -6.18 12.04
CA ASP A 552 -12.58 -6.70 11.33
C ASP A 552 -12.51 -6.72 9.79
N LEU A 553 -11.33 -6.89 9.21
CA LEU A 553 -11.16 -6.83 7.75
C LEU A 553 -11.44 -8.14 7.01
N TYR A 554 -11.29 -9.27 7.69
CA TYR A 554 -11.28 -10.59 7.06
C TYR A 554 -12.53 -11.40 7.42
N THR A 555 -13.02 -12.15 6.44
CA THR A 555 -14.08 -13.14 6.61
C THR A 555 -13.58 -14.49 6.14
N ARG A 556 -14.34 -15.57 6.41
CA ARG A 556 -13.98 -16.91 5.92
C ARG A 556 -13.88 -16.95 4.39
N ALA A 557 -14.64 -16.10 3.68
CA ALA A 557 -14.50 -15.92 2.24
C ALA A 557 -13.10 -15.38 1.84
N SER A 558 -12.53 -14.44 2.61
CA SER A 558 -11.16 -13.92 2.41
C SER A 558 -10.13 -15.04 2.41
N PHE A 559 -10.17 -15.92 3.42
CA PHE A 559 -9.23 -17.04 3.51
C PHE A 559 -9.42 -18.05 2.39
N THR A 560 -10.68 -18.36 2.00
CA THR A 560 -10.92 -19.25 0.85
C THR A 560 -10.47 -18.65 -0.48
N ALA A 561 -10.45 -17.31 -0.63
CA ALA A 561 -9.87 -16.67 -1.81
C ALA A 561 -8.34 -16.86 -1.86
N VAL A 562 -7.65 -16.80 -0.71
CA VAL A 562 -6.22 -17.14 -0.61
C VAL A 562 -5.98 -18.61 -0.97
N LEU A 563 -6.80 -19.53 -0.44
CA LEU A 563 -6.75 -20.95 -0.79
C LEU A 563 -6.95 -21.17 -2.28
N ARG A 564 -7.93 -20.49 -2.88
CA ARG A 564 -8.19 -20.55 -4.32
C ARG A 564 -6.99 -20.09 -5.13
N TYR A 565 -6.33 -19.01 -4.72
CA TYR A 565 -5.10 -18.55 -5.35
C TYR A 565 -4.01 -19.64 -5.31
N ILE A 566 -3.76 -20.22 -4.13
CA ILE A 566 -2.76 -21.29 -3.95
C ILE A 566 -3.12 -22.51 -4.81
N GLN A 567 -4.40 -22.93 -4.84
CA GLN A 567 -4.88 -24.01 -5.69
C GLN A 567 -4.55 -23.76 -7.17
N THR A 568 -4.83 -22.55 -7.66
CA THR A 568 -4.58 -22.18 -9.06
C THR A 568 -3.10 -22.10 -9.42
N SER A 569 -2.22 -21.88 -8.44
CA SER A 569 -0.77 -21.83 -8.64
C SER A 569 -0.12 -23.21 -8.79
N LYS A 570 -0.81 -24.30 -8.42
CA LYS A 570 -0.36 -25.71 -8.57
C LYS A 570 1.00 -26.03 -7.92
N VAL A 571 1.32 -25.33 -6.84
CA VAL A 571 2.58 -25.42 -6.08
C VAL A 571 2.58 -26.50 -4.98
N VAL A 572 1.48 -27.21 -4.76
CA VAL A 572 1.36 -28.23 -3.69
C VAL A 572 0.47 -29.38 -4.16
N ASP A 573 0.66 -30.58 -3.61
CA ASP A 573 -0.30 -31.67 -3.75
C ASP A 573 -1.62 -31.29 -3.05
N TRP A 574 -2.55 -30.75 -3.84
CA TRP A 574 -3.72 -30.06 -3.34
C TRP A 574 -4.68 -30.97 -2.56
N PRO A 575 -5.07 -32.18 -3.04
CA PRO A 575 -5.92 -33.10 -2.28
C PRO A 575 -5.37 -33.43 -0.89
N GLN A 576 -4.07 -33.75 -0.79
CA GLN A 576 -3.45 -34.04 0.50
C GLN A 576 -3.44 -32.79 1.39
N PHE A 577 -2.97 -31.66 0.85
CA PHE A 577 -2.87 -30.41 1.60
C PHE A 577 -4.23 -29.93 2.15
N ILE A 578 -5.28 -29.94 1.35
CA ILE A 578 -6.60 -29.44 1.79
C ILE A 578 -7.22 -30.36 2.83
N HIS A 579 -6.99 -31.68 2.73
CA HIS A 579 -7.40 -32.65 3.74
C HIS A 579 -6.70 -32.38 5.08
N ASP A 580 -5.37 -32.23 5.07
CA ASP A 580 -4.58 -31.98 6.27
C ASP A 580 -4.92 -30.63 6.92
N LEU A 581 -5.12 -29.59 6.12
CA LEU A 581 -5.50 -28.26 6.61
C LEU A 581 -6.91 -28.26 7.22
N VAL A 582 -7.92 -28.69 6.46
CA VAL A 582 -9.32 -28.58 6.88
C VAL A 582 -9.65 -29.63 7.93
N GLY A 583 -9.38 -30.91 7.65
CA GLY A 583 -9.68 -32.04 8.52
C GLY A 583 -8.71 -32.19 9.69
N GLY A 584 -7.41 -31.97 9.45
CA GLY A 584 -6.37 -32.13 10.47
C GLY A 584 -6.29 -30.94 11.44
N HIS A 585 -6.40 -29.70 10.94
CA HIS A 585 -6.13 -28.49 11.74
C HIS A 585 -7.37 -27.63 12.03
N ILE A 586 -8.09 -27.14 11.02
CA ILE A 586 -9.15 -26.14 11.20
C ILE A 586 -10.35 -26.71 11.95
N LEU A 587 -10.80 -27.91 11.59
CA LEU A 587 -11.96 -28.57 12.22
C LEU A 587 -11.73 -28.92 13.69
N ASN A 588 -10.48 -29.16 14.07
CA ASN A 588 -10.08 -29.54 15.42
C ASN A 588 -9.62 -28.32 16.26
N ASP A 589 -9.72 -27.11 15.73
CA ASP A 589 -9.31 -25.90 16.45
C ASP A 589 -10.19 -25.65 17.69
N GLN A 590 -9.53 -25.28 18.79
CA GLN A 590 -10.19 -24.88 20.04
C GLN A 590 -9.75 -23.48 20.49
N THR A 591 -8.92 -22.79 19.70
CA THR A 591 -8.37 -21.49 20.07
C THR A 591 -9.33 -20.33 19.74
N LEU A 592 -10.07 -20.42 18.64
CA LEU A 592 -11.08 -19.44 18.26
C LEU A 592 -12.42 -19.75 18.92
N GLY A 593 -12.76 -19.01 19.98
CA GLY A 593 -14.00 -19.22 20.73
C GLY A 593 -15.29 -19.06 19.91
N MET A 594 -15.28 -18.20 18.89
CA MET A 594 -16.39 -18.03 17.95
C MET A 594 -16.25 -18.87 16.67
N GLY A 595 -15.14 -19.59 16.50
CA GLY A 595 -14.84 -20.40 15.32
C GLY A 595 -15.95 -21.38 14.92
N PRO A 596 -16.52 -22.17 15.87
CA PRO A 596 -17.60 -23.10 15.58
C PRO A 596 -18.85 -22.45 14.97
N HIS A 597 -19.15 -21.19 15.30
CA HIS A 597 -20.29 -20.47 14.74
C HIS A 597 -20.05 -20.03 13.29
N ASN A 598 -18.81 -19.80 12.90
CA ASN A 598 -18.43 -19.38 11.54
C ASN A 598 -18.10 -20.57 10.62
N PHE A 599 -18.07 -21.80 11.14
CA PHE A 599 -17.64 -22.99 10.42
C PHE A 599 -18.51 -23.29 9.18
N GLN A 600 -19.83 -23.14 9.31
CA GLN A 600 -20.75 -23.33 8.19
C GLN A 600 -20.56 -22.30 7.07
N SER A 601 -20.15 -21.06 7.40
CA SER A 601 -19.77 -20.06 6.40
C SER A 601 -18.49 -20.48 5.68
N PHE A 602 -17.47 -20.92 6.42
CA PHE A 602 -16.23 -21.42 5.84
C PHE A 602 -16.46 -22.56 4.84
N LEU A 603 -17.21 -23.60 5.23
CA LEU A 603 -17.53 -24.72 4.35
C LEU A 603 -18.36 -24.29 3.13
N ALA A 604 -19.29 -23.35 3.29
CA ALA A 604 -20.06 -22.83 2.15
C ALA A 604 -19.14 -22.21 1.09
N HIS A 605 -18.09 -21.48 1.49
CA HIS A 605 -17.13 -20.91 0.54
C HIS A 605 -16.16 -21.94 -0.04
N ILE A 606 -15.77 -22.97 0.72
CA ILE A 606 -15.01 -24.11 0.19
C ILE A 606 -15.77 -24.77 -0.98
N ASP A 607 -17.07 -25.01 -0.81
CA ASP A 607 -17.95 -25.61 -1.84
C ASP A 607 -18.15 -24.66 -3.03
N LEU A 608 -18.49 -23.38 -2.76
CA LEU A 608 -18.73 -22.37 -3.81
C LEU A 608 -17.51 -22.14 -4.70
N LEU A 609 -16.30 -22.21 -4.14
CA LEU A 609 -15.04 -22.05 -4.89
C LEU A 609 -14.47 -23.39 -5.39
N SER A 610 -15.17 -24.50 -5.16
CA SER A 610 -14.77 -25.85 -5.58
C SER A 610 -13.35 -26.20 -5.12
N LEU A 611 -13.03 -25.89 -3.87
CA LEU A 611 -11.70 -26.13 -3.30
C LEU A 611 -11.48 -27.61 -2.95
N THR A 612 -12.53 -28.35 -2.60
CA THR A 612 -12.46 -29.81 -2.38
C THR A 612 -13.86 -30.43 -2.40
N ASN A 613 -13.96 -31.75 -2.58
CA ASN A 613 -15.21 -32.47 -2.40
C ASN A 613 -15.51 -32.65 -0.90
N LEU A 614 -16.30 -31.73 -0.34
CA LEU A 614 -16.63 -31.76 1.08
C LEU A 614 -17.38 -33.03 1.52
N GLY A 615 -18.08 -33.72 0.60
CA GLY A 615 -18.76 -34.97 0.94
C GLY A 615 -17.82 -36.10 1.35
N GLU A 616 -16.54 -36.05 0.93
CA GLU A 616 -15.51 -37.02 1.33
C GLU A 616 -14.84 -36.66 2.65
N LEU A 617 -14.86 -35.38 3.03
CA LEU A 617 -14.21 -34.87 4.25
C LEU A 617 -15.17 -34.80 5.45
N PHE A 618 -16.46 -34.58 5.20
CA PHE A 618 -17.46 -34.38 6.24
C PHE A 618 -18.77 -35.08 5.87
N ASP A 619 -18.95 -36.27 6.46
CA ASP A 619 -20.21 -37.01 6.40
C ASP A 619 -21.35 -36.13 6.93
N GLY A 620 -22.31 -35.81 6.07
CA GLY A 620 -23.45 -34.94 6.40
C GLY A 620 -23.34 -33.48 5.93
N TRP A 621 -22.34 -33.12 5.11
CA TRP A 621 -22.30 -31.79 4.47
C TRP A 621 -23.53 -31.51 3.60
N ARG A 622 -24.06 -32.56 2.95
CA ARG A 622 -25.29 -32.50 2.15
C ARG A 622 -26.43 -33.17 2.92
N PRO A 623 -27.59 -32.51 3.09
CA PRO A 623 -28.76 -33.18 3.65
C PRO A 623 -29.23 -34.28 2.69
N GLN A 624 -29.68 -35.41 3.23
CA GLN A 624 -30.27 -36.45 2.40
C GLN A 624 -31.71 -36.04 2.01
N LEU A 625 -32.22 -36.53 0.89
CA LEU A 625 -33.58 -36.19 0.43
C LEU A 625 -34.65 -36.54 1.48
N GLN A 626 -34.43 -37.62 2.23
CA GLN A 626 -35.29 -38.05 3.35
C GLN A 626 -35.27 -37.10 4.55
N ASP A 627 -34.22 -36.27 4.68
CA ASP A 627 -34.08 -35.28 5.76
C ASP A 627 -34.85 -33.99 5.45
N LEU A 628 -35.27 -33.78 4.20
CA LEU A 628 -35.98 -32.57 3.79
C LEU A 628 -37.39 -32.56 4.37
N LYS A 629 -37.67 -31.56 5.22
CA LYS A 629 -38.96 -31.34 5.86
C LYS A 629 -39.52 -29.96 5.53
N GLY A 630 -40.84 -29.82 5.66
CA GLY A 630 -41.53 -28.54 5.50
C GLY A 630 -41.31 -27.92 4.10
N PRO A 631 -40.99 -26.61 4.01
CA PRO A 631 -40.83 -25.91 2.73
C PRO A 631 -39.83 -26.56 1.77
N PHE A 632 -38.83 -27.28 2.28
CA PHE A 632 -37.75 -27.86 1.48
C PHE A 632 -38.10 -29.18 0.78
N GLN A 633 -39.25 -29.80 1.08
CA GLN A 633 -39.68 -31.07 0.47
C GLN A 633 -39.89 -30.98 -1.05
N ASN A 634 -40.09 -29.77 -1.58
CA ASN A 634 -40.34 -29.53 -2.99
C ASN A 634 -39.06 -29.54 -3.86
N TRP A 635 -37.88 -29.66 -3.25
CA TRP A 635 -36.62 -29.75 -3.99
C TRP A 635 -36.39 -31.18 -4.49
N THR A 636 -36.33 -31.35 -5.82
CA THR A 636 -35.97 -32.65 -6.44
C THR A 636 -34.46 -32.94 -6.34
N ALA A 637 -33.65 -31.88 -6.30
CA ALA A 637 -32.20 -31.93 -6.09
C ALA A 637 -31.78 -30.61 -5.45
N ILE A 638 -31.56 -30.61 -4.13
CA ILE A 638 -31.18 -29.40 -3.39
C ILE A 638 -29.66 -29.21 -3.46
N PRO A 639 -29.15 -28.01 -3.79
CA PRO A 639 -27.71 -27.75 -3.76
C PRO A 639 -27.17 -27.73 -2.33
N SER A 640 -25.86 -27.88 -2.16
CA SER A 640 -25.15 -27.81 -0.86
C SER A 640 -25.15 -26.40 -0.25
N VAL A 641 -25.31 -25.37 -1.09
CA VAL A 641 -25.35 -23.97 -0.67
C VAL A 641 -26.53 -23.28 -1.36
N LEU A 642 -27.29 -22.50 -0.59
CA LEU A 642 -28.43 -21.70 -1.04
C LEU A 642 -28.23 -20.24 -0.66
N CYS A 643 -28.97 -19.33 -1.30
CA CYS A 643 -29.04 -17.93 -0.90
C CYS A 643 -30.28 -17.68 -0.05
N VAL A 644 -30.08 -17.15 1.16
CA VAL A 644 -31.15 -16.58 1.98
C VAL A 644 -31.20 -15.09 1.74
N THR A 645 -32.40 -14.56 1.48
CA THR A 645 -32.68 -13.13 1.35
C THR A 645 -33.72 -12.73 2.39
N LEU A 646 -33.42 -11.72 3.20
CA LEU A 646 -34.25 -11.20 4.28
C LEU A 646 -34.64 -9.75 4.00
N VAL A 647 -35.93 -9.43 4.13
CA VAL A 647 -36.45 -8.06 4.04
C VAL A 647 -36.51 -7.45 5.44
N VAL A 648 -35.63 -6.49 5.71
CA VAL A 648 -35.50 -5.81 7.00
C VAL A 648 -36.32 -4.50 6.99
N PRO A 649 -37.33 -4.36 7.87
CA PRO A 649 -38.14 -3.14 7.93
C PRO A 649 -37.31 -1.90 8.28
N ARG A 650 -37.57 -0.80 7.58
CA ARG A 650 -36.81 0.46 7.73
C ARG A 650 -36.73 0.97 9.17
N LYS A 651 -37.82 0.86 9.94
CA LYS A 651 -37.89 1.29 11.35
C LYS A 651 -36.83 0.64 12.25
N VAL A 652 -36.38 -0.56 11.92
CA VAL A 652 -35.40 -1.33 12.70
C VAL A 652 -33.99 -0.72 12.57
N ILE A 653 -33.67 -0.21 11.39
CA ILE A 653 -32.34 0.29 11.05
C ILE A 653 -32.26 1.83 11.03
N ALA A 654 -33.37 2.51 11.33
CA ALA A 654 -33.48 3.97 11.29
C ALA A 654 -32.44 4.69 12.18
N MET A 655 -31.92 4.05 13.22
CA MET A 655 -30.88 4.65 14.04
C MET A 655 -29.56 4.89 13.29
N PHE A 656 -29.32 4.18 12.19
CA PHE A 656 -28.12 4.34 11.37
C PHE A 656 -28.27 5.34 10.21
N GLU A 657 -29.45 5.92 10.03
CA GLU A 657 -29.75 6.84 8.92
C GLU A 657 -28.93 8.15 9.02
N ASP A 658 -28.64 8.62 10.23
CA ASP A 658 -27.86 9.83 10.48
C ASP A 658 -26.51 9.49 11.12
N ILE A 659 -25.45 9.60 10.32
CA ILE A 659 -24.07 9.36 10.73
C ILE A 659 -23.63 10.35 11.83
N ASN A 660 -24.22 11.55 11.89
CA ASN A 660 -23.87 12.59 12.86
C ASN A 660 -24.34 12.24 14.28
N LYS A 661 -25.22 11.23 14.45
CA LYS A 661 -25.57 10.69 15.77
C LYS A 661 -24.43 9.89 16.40
N GLY A 662 -23.26 9.90 15.77
CA GLY A 662 -22.06 9.26 16.25
C GLY A 662 -22.18 7.75 16.26
N ASN A 663 -23.10 7.12 15.52
CA ASN A 663 -23.33 5.68 15.52
C ASN A 663 -22.24 4.90 14.76
N GLY A 664 -21.47 5.55 13.89
CA GLY A 664 -20.42 4.92 13.10
C GLY A 664 -20.97 3.93 12.07
N THR A 665 -20.11 3.06 11.55
CA THR A 665 -20.46 2.07 10.51
C THR A 665 -20.23 0.64 11.02
N PRO A 666 -21.03 0.16 12.00
CA PRO A 666 -20.83 -1.17 12.57
C PRO A 666 -21.04 -2.26 11.51
N ILE A 667 -20.29 -3.35 11.66
CA ILE A 667 -20.33 -4.50 10.75
C ILE A 667 -21.56 -5.33 11.05
N CYS A 668 -22.19 -5.83 10.00
CA CYS A 668 -23.36 -6.69 10.09
C CYS A 668 -23.05 -8.12 9.63
N GLU A 669 -23.86 -9.04 10.13
CA GLU A 669 -23.82 -10.44 9.77
C GLU A 669 -25.24 -11.02 9.75
N LEU A 670 -25.42 -12.11 9.02
CA LEU A 670 -26.65 -12.89 9.00
C LEU A 670 -26.41 -14.20 9.76
N GLN A 671 -27.35 -14.59 10.62
CA GLN A 671 -27.26 -15.81 11.40
C GLN A 671 -28.47 -16.71 11.15
N ILE A 672 -28.22 -18.00 10.98
CA ILE A 672 -29.23 -19.05 10.97
C ILE A 672 -29.26 -19.68 12.35
N GLN A 673 -30.43 -19.68 12.99
CA GLN A 673 -30.63 -20.25 14.32
C GLN A 673 -31.67 -21.37 14.28
N SER A 674 -31.41 -22.41 15.07
CA SER A 674 -32.39 -23.45 15.31
C SER A 674 -33.63 -22.93 16.03
N SER A 675 -34.80 -23.41 15.61
CA SER A 675 -36.08 -23.21 16.30
C SER A 675 -36.24 -24.15 17.50
N VAL A 676 -35.56 -25.31 17.48
CA VAL A 676 -35.74 -26.43 18.41
C VAL A 676 -34.49 -26.78 19.24
N SER A 677 -33.34 -26.20 18.93
CA SER A 677 -32.06 -26.43 19.62
C SER A 677 -31.28 -25.12 19.82
N MET A 678 -30.11 -25.21 20.46
CA MET A 678 -29.20 -24.06 20.65
C MET A 678 -28.19 -23.90 19.50
N LYS A 679 -28.31 -24.68 18.41
CA LYS A 679 -27.40 -24.60 17.26
C LYS A 679 -27.60 -23.30 16.48
N GLN A 680 -26.49 -22.66 16.09
CA GLN A 680 -26.49 -21.44 15.31
C GLN A 680 -25.27 -21.37 14.37
N ALA A 681 -25.45 -20.77 13.19
CA ALA A 681 -24.41 -20.55 12.19
C ALA A 681 -24.42 -19.09 11.72
N THR A 682 -23.26 -18.44 11.74
CA THR A 682 -23.06 -17.04 11.38
C THR A 682 -22.42 -16.92 10.00
N PHE A 683 -22.94 -15.98 9.20
CA PHE A 683 -22.54 -15.70 7.83
C PHE A 683 -22.28 -14.19 7.68
N PRO A 684 -21.01 -13.74 7.80
CA PRO A 684 -20.66 -12.32 7.68
C PRO A 684 -20.64 -11.80 6.23
N ASP A 685 -20.60 -12.69 5.24
CA ASP A 685 -20.40 -12.39 3.81
C ASP A 685 -21.68 -11.96 3.08
N ILE A 686 -22.32 -10.93 3.62
CA ILE A 686 -23.63 -10.46 3.19
C ILE A 686 -23.56 -9.46 2.03
N GLN A 687 -24.62 -9.41 1.23
CA GLN A 687 -24.92 -8.35 0.29
C GLN A 687 -26.15 -7.60 0.79
N MET A 688 -26.13 -6.27 0.77
CA MET A 688 -27.27 -5.48 1.19
C MET A 688 -27.63 -4.39 0.17
N GLY A 689 -28.81 -3.81 0.30
CA GLY A 689 -29.29 -2.71 -0.53
C GLY A 689 -30.74 -2.37 -0.17
N PHE A 690 -31.24 -1.23 -0.61
CA PHE A 690 -32.66 -0.87 -0.41
C PHE A 690 -33.46 -1.23 -1.64
N GLY A 691 -34.67 -1.76 -1.47
CA GLY A 691 -35.50 -2.11 -2.62
C GLY A 691 -36.68 -3.00 -2.31
N THR A 692 -37.37 -3.40 -3.37
CA THR A 692 -38.48 -4.37 -3.33
C THR A 692 -38.00 -5.71 -3.87
N VAL A 693 -38.29 -6.79 -3.14
CA VAL A 693 -38.01 -8.15 -3.58
C VAL A 693 -39.11 -8.61 -4.55
N GLU A 694 -38.69 -9.08 -5.72
CA GLU A 694 -39.55 -9.57 -6.80
C GLU A 694 -39.20 -11.05 -7.07
N PRO A 695 -39.92 -12.01 -6.46
CA PRO A 695 -39.70 -13.43 -6.68
C PRO A 695 -40.34 -13.91 -7.99
N SER A 696 -39.70 -14.88 -8.64
CA SER A 696 -40.20 -15.57 -9.84
C SER A 696 -40.03 -17.08 -9.71
N GLY A 697 -40.92 -17.85 -10.33
CA GLY A 697 -40.97 -19.31 -10.20
C GLY A 697 -41.63 -19.80 -8.90
N LYS A 698 -41.63 -21.12 -8.69
CA LYS A 698 -42.25 -21.75 -7.52
C LYS A 698 -41.28 -21.75 -6.34
N ALA A 699 -41.66 -21.15 -5.21
CA ALA A 699 -40.83 -21.11 -4.00
C ALA A 699 -40.33 -22.48 -3.57
N PHE A 700 -39.09 -22.53 -3.06
CA PHE A 700 -38.41 -23.76 -2.63
C PHE A 700 -38.31 -24.82 -3.74
N THR A 701 -38.02 -24.39 -4.97
CA THR A 701 -37.71 -25.29 -6.09
C THR A 701 -36.50 -24.78 -6.88
N LYS A 702 -35.98 -25.62 -7.78
CA LYS A 702 -34.83 -25.28 -8.64
C LYS A 702 -35.05 -24.05 -9.52
N ASP A 703 -36.30 -23.77 -9.89
CA ASP A 703 -36.67 -22.69 -10.81
C ASP A 703 -37.00 -21.38 -10.05
N TYR A 704 -36.82 -21.37 -8.72
CA TYR A 704 -37.08 -20.19 -7.90
C TYR A 704 -35.95 -19.17 -7.99
N PHE A 705 -36.29 -17.98 -8.45
CA PHE A 705 -35.38 -16.86 -8.63
C PHE A 705 -35.85 -15.65 -7.84
N VAL A 706 -34.90 -14.90 -7.28
CA VAL A 706 -35.17 -13.67 -6.53
C VAL A 706 -34.50 -12.52 -7.25
N SER A 707 -35.27 -11.47 -7.52
CA SER A 707 -34.73 -10.19 -7.98
C SER A 707 -35.01 -9.09 -6.97
N VAL A 708 -34.17 -8.06 -6.97
CA VAL A 708 -34.35 -6.86 -6.16
C VAL A 708 -34.40 -5.67 -7.09
N ARG A 709 -35.56 -5.02 -7.11
CA ARG A 709 -35.71 -3.70 -7.72
C ARG A 709 -35.26 -2.66 -6.72
N GLU A 710 -34.07 -2.10 -6.97
CA GLU A 710 -33.44 -1.15 -6.05
C GLU A 710 -34.22 0.15 -5.88
N ASP A 711 -34.20 0.68 -4.67
CA ASP A 711 -34.62 2.05 -4.36
C ASP A 711 -33.46 3.01 -4.66
N PRO A 712 -33.55 3.85 -5.71
CA PRO A 712 -32.48 4.78 -6.06
C PRO A 712 -32.24 5.85 -5.00
N MET A 713 -33.17 6.04 -4.06
CA MET A 713 -33.01 6.99 -2.95
C MET A 713 -32.28 6.38 -1.75
N GLY A 714 -32.14 5.06 -1.67
CA GLY A 714 -31.40 4.37 -0.60
C GLY A 714 -31.81 4.81 0.82
N TRP A 715 -30.85 5.30 1.60
CA TRP A 715 -31.10 5.86 2.94
C TRP A 715 -31.93 7.17 2.94
N ARG A 716 -32.28 7.78 1.81
CA ARG A 716 -33.29 8.86 1.72
C ARG A 716 -34.66 8.36 1.30
N GLY A 717 -34.75 7.11 0.86
CA GLY A 717 -35.99 6.48 0.43
C GLY A 717 -36.82 5.89 1.57
N SER A 718 -37.96 5.28 1.24
CA SER A 718 -38.86 4.65 2.20
C SER A 718 -38.86 3.12 2.14
N MET A 719 -38.18 2.54 1.14
CA MET A 719 -38.16 1.09 0.94
C MET A 719 -37.38 0.37 2.05
N PRO A 720 -37.72 -0.90 2.33
CA PRO A 720 -36.98 -1.71 3.30
C PRO A 720 -35.57 -2.02 2.80
N MET A 721 -34.70 -2.42 3.73
CA MET A 721 -33.38 -2.96 3.40
C MET A 721 -33.54 -4.45 3.07
N VAL A 722 -32.95 -4.89 1.97
CA VAL A 722 -32.84 -6.29 1.59
C VAL A 722 -31.42 -6.75 1.91
N VAL A 723 -31.30 -7.85 2.65
CA VAL A 723 -30.01 -8.46 3.03
C VAL A 723 -29.98 -9.88 2.48
N SER A 724 -28.88 -10.29 1.85
CA SER A 724 -28.74 -11.66 1.35
C SER A 724 -27.38 -12.26 1.66
N ALA A 725 -27.36 -13.57 1.91
CA ALA A 725 -26.15 -14.33 2.20
C ALA A 725 -26.22 -15.71 1.53
N MET A 726 -25.08 -16.23 1.08
CA MET A 726 -24.98 -17.65 0.74
C MET A 726 -24.80 -18.42 2.04
N VAL A 727 -25.61 -19.44 2.28
CA VAL A 727 -25.62 -20.25 3.50
C VAL A 727 -25.59 -21.73 3.15
N SER A 728 -25.01 -22.54 4.02
CA SER A 728 -25.03 -24.00 3.83
C SER A 728 -26.46 -24.53 3.97
N THR A 729 -26.84 -25.42 3.06
CA THR A 729 -28.16 -26.08 3.09
C THR A 729 -28.28 -26.97 4.32
N CYS A 730 -27.19 -27.61 4.75
CA CYS A 730 -27.17 -28.39 5.98
C CYS A 730 -27.53 -27.53 7.20
N ALA A 731 -26.98 -26.32 7.37
CA ALA A 731 -27.39 -25.45 8.48
C ALA A 731 -28.87 -25.05 8.41
N LEU A 732 -29.44 -24.86 7.21
CA LEU A 732 -30.86 -24.56 7.04
C LEU A 732 -31.77 -25.74 7.44
N VAL A 733 -31.38 -26.97 7.10
CA VAL A 733 -32.21 -28.19 7.29
C VAL A 733 -31.98 -28.86 8.64
N GLU A 734 -30.73 -28.91 9.12
CA GLU A 734 -30.35 -29.58 10.37
C GLU A 734 -30.62 -28.68 11.58
N TYR A 735 -30.28 -27.39 11.49
CA TYR A 735 -30.47 -26.49 12.63
C TYR A 735 -31.92 -26.04 12.69
N GLY A 736 -32.56 -25.72 11.57
CA GLY A 736 -33.97 -25.34 11.53
C GLY A 736 -34.89 -26.49 11.15
N ASP A 737 -35.98 -26.68 11.88
CA ASP A 737 -37.17 -27.30 11.29
C ASP A 737 -37.78 -26.37 10.22
N ALA A 738 -39.01 -26.62 9.79
CA ALA A 738 -39.74 -25.78 8.83
C ALA A 738 -39.78 -24.26 9.19
N ALA A 739 -39.43 -23.87 10.44
CA ALA A 739 -39.39 -22.51 10.96
C ALA A 739 -37.99 -22.06 11.45
N GLY A 740 -36.90 -22.55 10.83
CA GLY A 740 -35.53 -22.08 11.08
C GLY A 740 -35.42 -20.54 11.07
N LYS A 741 -34.83 -19.96 12.11
CA LYS A 741 -34.80 -18.51 12.31
C LYS A 741 -33.68 -17.86 11.50
N VAL A 742 -34.00 -16.76 10.85
CA VAL A 742 -33.05 -15.90 10.13
C VAL A 742 -32.91 -14.60 10.91
N VAL A 743 -31.70 -14.31 11.37
CA VAL A 743 -31.41 -13.15 12.22
C VAL A 743 -30.41 -12.24 11.51
N PHE A 744 -30.71 -10.95 11.45
CA PHE A 744 -29.80 -9.89 11.04
C PHE A 744 -29.32 -9.14 12.26
N GLN A 745 -28.00 -9.06 12.47
CA GLN A 745 -27.40 -8.52 13.69
C GLN A 745 -26.10 -7.77 13.41
N LEU A 746 -25.61 -7.02 14.41
CA LEU A 746 -24.26 -6.45 14.37
C LEU A 746 -23.25 -7.52 14.81
N LYS A 747 -22.07 -7.55 14.16
CA LYS A 747 -20.94 -8.36 14.61
C LYS A 747 -20.58 -7.94 16.04
N ASN A 748 -20.45 -8.93 16.93
CA ASN A 748 -20.06 -8.71 18.32
C ASN A 748 -18.57 -8.38 18.41
N THR A 749 -18.23 -7.11 18.19
CA THR A 749 -16.90 -6.54 18.37
C THR A 749 -16.87 -5.70 19.65
N PRO A 750 -15.70 -5.48 20.29
CA PRO A 750 -15.62 -4.60 21.45
C PRO A 750 -16.24 -3.21 21.20
N ALA A 751 -16.06 -2.66 19.99
CA ALA A 751 -16.63 -1.37 19.59
C ALA A 751 -18.17 -1.41 19.51
N SER A 752 -18.74 -2.44 18.86
CA SER A 752 -20.20 -2.61 18.77
C SER A 752 -20.81 -2.85 20.14
N SER A 753 -20.16 -3.66 20.96
CA SER A 753 -20.60 -4.05 22.30
C SER A 753 -20.66 -2.86 23.25
N ALA A 754 -19.58 -2.07 23.33
CA ALA A 754 -19.53 -0.87 24.16
C ALA A 754 -20.63 0.14 23.82
N LYS A 755 -21.07 0.18 22.56
CA LYS A 755 -21.97 1.21 22.04
C LYS A 755 -23.43 0.80 21.97
N PHE A 756 -23.72 -0.46 21.68
CA PHE A 756 -25.06 -0.91 21.32
C PHE A 756 -25.66 -1.93 22.30
N PHE A 757 -24.93 -2.46 23.28
CA PHE A 757 -25.48 -3.40 24.26
C PHE A 757 -26.70 -2.86 25.02
N SER A 758 -26.69 -1.60 25.43
CA SER A 758 -27.81 -0.99 26.15
C SER A 758 -29.09 -0.86 25.30
N ARG A 759 -28.96 -0.89 23.97
CA ARG A 759 -30.08 -0.71 23.02
C ARG A 759 -30.53 -2.00 22.35
N LEU A 760 -29.59 -2.86 21.96
CA LEU A 760 -29.83 -4.09 21.18
C LEU A 760 -29.65 -5.37 22.01
N GLY A 761 -29.29 -5.25 23.29
CA GLY A 761 -28.98 -6.37 24.17
C GLY A 761 -27.66 -7.07 23.84
N MET A 762 -27.34 -8.13 24.58
CA MET A 762 -26.07 -8.86 24.48
C MET A 762 -25.85 -9.57 23.13
N PHE A 763 -26.93 -9.80 22.37
CA PHE A 763 -26.90 -10.48 21.08
C PHE A 763 -26.85 -9.51 19.89
N LEU A 764 -26.96 -8.20 20.13
CA LEU A 764 -26.87 -7.14 19.10
C LEU A 764 -27.80 -7.35 17.88
N GLN A 765 -28.97 -7.96 18.11
CA GLN A 765 -29.92 -8.30 17.05
C GLN A 765 -30.65 -7.06 16.56
N LEU A 766 -30.72 -6.89 15.25
CA LEU A 766 -31.50 -5.84 14.60
C LEU A 766 -32.87 -6.40 14.22
N HIS A 767 -32.89 -7.48 13.45
CA HIS A 767 -34.12 -8.06 12.94
C HIS A 767 -34.09 -9.59 12.99
N ARG A 768 -35.27 -10.21 13.15
CA ARG A 768 -35.45 -11.65 13.23
C ARG A 768 -36.73 -12.04 12.52
N SER A 769 -36.62 -13.04 11.65
CA SER A 769 -37.76 -13.74 11.03
C SER A 769 -37.46 -15.24 10.96
N ALA A 770 -38.21 -15.99 10.16
CA ALA A 770 -38.06 -17.43 9.98
C ALA A 770 -38.31 -17.85 8.53
N VAL A 771 -37.71 -18.97 8.12
CA VAL A 771 -38.00 -19.62 6.84
C VAL A 771 -39.51 -19.89 6.72
N GLY A 772 -40.06 -19.63 5.54
CA GLY A 772 -41.50 -19.76 5.26
C GLY A 772 -42.32 -18.50 5.55
N GLN A 773 -41.75 -17.48 6.18
CA GLN A 773 -42.38 -16.15 6.32
C GLN A 773 -42.26 -15.33 5.03
N LYS A 774 -43.13 -14.33 4.87
CA LYS A 774 -43.24 -13.51 3.65
C LYS A 774 -42.03 -12.59 3.39
N ASP A 775 -41.19 -12.40 4.41
CA ASP A 775 -40.00 -11.55 4.40
C ASP A 775 -38.69 -12.36 4.26
N VAL A 776 -38.76 -13.69 4.15
CA VAL A 776 -37.61 -14.59 3.97
C VAL A 776 -37.76 -15.39 2.69
N PHE A 777 -36.76 -15.27 1.81
CA PHE A 777 -36.72 -15.94 0.51
C PHE A 777 -35.50 -16.84 0.43
N VAL A 778 -35.67 -18.08 -0.03
CA VAL A 778 -34.59 -19.05 -0.21
C VAL A 778 -34.50 -19.44 -1.68
N SER A 779 -33.38 -19.12 -2.32
CA SER A 779 -33.15 -19.32 -3.75
C SER A 779 -31.77 -19.92 -4.03
N ARG A 780 -31.53 -20.39 -5.25
CA ARG A 780 -30.24 -21.01 -5.61
C ARG A 780 -29.10 -20.00 -5.67
N TYR A 781 -29.38 -18.82 -6.22
CA TYR A 781 -28.39 -17.79 -6.49
C TYR A 781 -28.70 -16.52 -5.72
N ARG A 782 -27.73 -15.61 -5.65
CA ARG A 782 -27.96 -14.29 -5.05
C ARG A 782 -28.98 -13.51 -5.86
N PRO A 783 -29.66 -12.51 -5.26
CA PRO A 783 -30.62 -11.73 -6.00
C PRO A 783 -30.02 -11.07 -7.25
N ASN A 784 -30.78 -11.01 -8.33
CA ASN A 784 -30.34 -10.49 -9.64
C ASN A 784 -29.22 -11.30 -10.34
N MET A 785 -28.84 -12.48 -9.83
CA MET A 785 -27.74 -13.29 -10.36
C MET A 785 -28.20 -14.67 -10.82
N LEU A 786 -27.73 -15.12 -11.98
CA LEU A 786 -28.05 -16.44 -12.54
C LEU A 786 -26.98 -17.51 -12.26
N GLY A 787 -25.97 -17.18 -11.45
CA GLY A 787 -24.83 -18.04 -11.17
C GLY A 787 -24.11 -17.67 -9.88
N HIS A 788 -23.06 -18.44 -9.56
CA HIS A 788 -22.18 -18.17 -8.42
C HIS A 788 -20.99 -17.32 -8.86
N VAL A 789 -20.44 -16.59 -7.89
CA VAL A 789 -19.27 -15.76 -8.10
C VAL A 789 -18.05 -16.60 -8.47
N SER A 790 -17.29 -16.12 -9.45
CA SER A 790 -16.00 -16.70 -9.80
C SER A 790 -14.86 -15.96 -9.08
N VAL A 791 -13.94 -16.72 -8.47
CA VAL A 791 -12.71 -16.23 -7.84
C VAL A 791 -11.55 -17.05 -8.39
N GLY A 792 -10.49 -16.37 -8.84
CA GLY A 792 -9.32 -17.01 -9.41
C GLY A 792 -9.61 -17.57 -10.81
N ALA A 793 -9.03 -16.92 -11.81
CA ALA A 793 -8.80 -17.53 -13.10
C ALA A 793 -7.65 -18.54 -12.97
N ALA A 794 -7.77 -19.71 -13.61
CA ALA A 794 -6.57 -20.52 -13.84
C ALA A 794 -5.59 -19.63 -14.59
N SER A 795 -4.46 -19.31 -13.95
CA SER A 795 -3.39 -18.57 -14.62
C SER A 795 -3.09 -19.31 -15.90
N THR A 796 -3.44 -18.71 -17.03
CA THR A 796 -2.74 -18.94 -18.28
C THR A 796 -1.35 -18.35 -18.11
N SER A 797 -0.55 -18.95 -17.23
CA SER A 797 0.92 -18.86 -17.22
C SER A 797 1.50 -19.55 -18.47
N ARG A 798 0.72 -19.55 -19.56
CA ARG A 798 0.96 -20.15 -20.86
C ARG A 798 0.66 -19.17 -22.00
N THR A 799 0.24 -17.91 -21.79
CA THR A 799 -0.02 -17.01 -22.95
C THR A 799 1.17 -16.15 -23.35
N LEU A 800 2.07 -15.76 -22.44
CA LEU A 800 3.38 -15.19 -22.84
C LEU A 800 4.41 -16.27 -23.13
N ILE A 801 4.30 -17.43 -22.45
CA ILE A 801 4.96 -18.63 -22.94
C ILE A 801 4.35 -19.00 -24.29
N GLY A 802 3.04 -18.83 -24.53
CA GLY A 802 2.33 -19.17 -25.77
C GLY A 802 2.79 -18.43 -27.02
N MET A 803 3.36 -17.23 -26.91
CA MET A 803 4.00 -16.57 -28.07
C MET A 803 5.44 -17.05 -28.29
N PHE A 804 6.12 -17.54 -27.25
CA PHE A 804 7.40 -18.25 -27.37
C PHE A 804 7.22 -19.75 -27.71
N GLU A 805 6.10 -20.37 -27.31
CA GLU A 805 5.68 -21.76 -27.53
C GLU A 805 4.96 -21.89 -28.88
N ALA A 806 4.31 -20.85 -29.43
CA ALA A 806 3.85 -20.87 -30.82
C ALA A 806 5.02 -20.92 -31.82
N PHE A 807 6.24 -20.58 -31.38
CA PHE A 807 7.48 -20.85 -32.09
C PHE A 807 8.17 -22.17 -31.66
N SER A 808 7.66 -22.89 -30.65
CA SER A 808 8.30 -24.12 -30.13
C SER A 808 7.40 -25.35 -29.93
N SER A 809 6.12 -25.31 -30.30
CA SER A 809 5.18 -26.42 -30.07
C SER A 809 5.27 -27.51 -31.14
N ALA A 810 6.35 -28.30 -31.05
CA ALA A 810 6.42 -29.72 -31.40
C ALA A 810 7.69 -30.40 -30.82
N PHE A 811 8.67 -29.63 -30.32
CA PHE A 811 10.01 -30.14 -29.97
C PHE A 811 10.43 -30.05 -28.49
N ASP A 812 9.72 -29.33 -27.62
CA ASP A 812 10.25 -29.03 -26.26
C ASP A 812 10.17 -30.14 -25.20
N TRP A 813 9.36 -31.19 -25.39
CA TRP A 813 9.47 -32.37 -24.50
C TRP A 813 10.80 -33.15 -24.71
N LEU A 814 11.52 -32.82 -25.80
CA LEU A 814 12.82 -33.37 -26.14
C LEU A 814 14.00 -32.54 -25.59
N ILE A 815 13.78 -31.37 -24.96
CA ILE A 815 14.83 -30.38 -24.61
C ILE A 815 14.90 -30.02 -23.10
N ILE A 816 14.20 -30.69 -22.17
CA ILE A 816 14.46 -30.47 -20.73
C ILE A 816 15.69 -31.26 -20.29
N ALA A 817 16.87 -30.63 -20.34
CA ALA A 817 18.13 -31.23 -19.93
C ALA A 817 18.18 -31.63 -18.44
N ILE A 818 17.52 -30.86 -17.57
CA ILE A 818 17.42 -31.04 -16.11
C ILE A 818 16.08 -30.49 -15.63
N LYS A 819 15.33 -31.26 -14.84
CA LYS A 819 14.15 -30.78 -14.10
C LYS A 819 14.59 -30.21 -12.75
N ILE A 820 14.09 -29.02 -12.41
CA ILE A 820 14.45 -28.31 -11.17
C ILE A 820 13.21 -28.17 -10.30
N THR A 821 13.35 -28.49 -9.02
CA THR A 821 12.30 -28.35 -8.01
C THR A 821 12.84 -27.57 -6.83
N ILE A 822 12.20 -26.46 -6.47
CA ILE A 822 12.54 -25.62 -5.33
C ILE A 822 11.50 -25.86 -4.24
N ARG A 823 11.96 -26.30 -3.07
CA ARG A 823 11.13 -26.56 -1.88
C ARG A 823 11.56 -25.64 -0.75
N PRO A 824 10.85 -24.54 -0.49
CA PRO A 824 10.98 -23.80 0.75
C PRO A 824 10.66 -24.72 1.93
N VAL A 825 11.48 -24.67 2.97
CA VAL A 825 11.36 -25.53 4.16
C VAL A 825 11.07 -24.63 5.36
N LEU A 826 10.01 -24.96 6.10
CA LEU A 826 9.62 -24.21 7.29
C LEU A 826 10.54 -24.46 8.49
N ASP A 827 10.55 -23.53 9.44
CA ASP A 827 11.07 -23.81 10.78
C ASP A 827 10.20 -24.82 11.54
N ASP A 828 10.71 -25.36 12.65
CA ASP A 828 9.97 -26.36 13.46
C ASP A 828 8.60 -25.84 13.91
N ALA A 829 8.54 -24.53 14.17
CA ALA A 829 7.33 -23.84 14.56
C ALA A 829 6.40 -23.52 13.38
N ALA A 830 6.69 -23.86 12.13
CA ALA A 830 5.86 -23.51 10.96
C ALA A 830 5.45 -22.03 10.89
N ARG A 831 6.37 -21.12 11.24
CA ARG A 831 6.17 -19.65 11.22
C ARG A 831 6.73 -19.00 9.97
N ARG A 832 7.85 -19.52 9.47
CA ARG A 832 8.58 -18.91 8.36
C ARG A 832 9.42 -19.92 7.60
N PHE A 833 9.73 -19.61 6.34
CA PHE A 833 10.72 -20.38 5.59
C PHE A 833 12.12 -20.12 6.15
N GLN A 834 12.75 -21.17 6.71
CA GLN A 834 14.09 -21.11 7.30
C GLN A 834 15.17 -21.51 6.29
N SER A 835 14.84 -22.40 5.36
CA SER A 835 15.79 -22.87 4.35
C SER A 835 15.10 -23.16 3.02
N VAL A 836 15.89 -23.30 1.96
CA VAL A 836 15.44 -23.66 0.62
C VAL A 836 16.19 -24.91 0.19
N ARG A 837 15.43 -25.92 -0.24
CA ARG A 837 15.94 -27.16 -0.82
C ARG A 837 15.71 -27.15 -2.32
N ILE A 838 16.77 -27.27 -3.10
CA ILE A 838 16.73 -27.24 -4.56
C ILE A 838 17.17 -28.59 -5.07
N ARG A 839 16.31 -29.26 -5.83
CA ARG A 839 16.56 -30.57 -6.41
C ARG A 839 16.70 -30.43 -7.92
N TYR A 840 17.77 -31.03 -8.45
CA TYR A 840 18.07 -31.15 -9.86
C TYR A 840 17.96 -32.62 -10.25
N ASP A 841 16.97 -32.98 -11.05
CA ASP A 841 16.84 -34.32 -11.65
C ASP A 841 17.40 -34.28 -13.08
N ILE A 842 18.45 -35.06 -13.36
CA ILE A 842 19.28 -34.92 -14.56
C ILE A 842 18.86 -35.92 -15.63
N TRP A 843 18.49 -35.43 -16.81
CA TRP A 843 17.95 -36.26 -17.90
C TRP A 843 18.81 -36.26 -19.17
N SER A 844 19.59 -35.22 -19.40
CA SER A 844 20.48 -35.12 -20.59
C SER A 844 21.78 -35.91 -20.42
N GLU A 845 22.28 -36.48 -21.53
CA GLU A 845 23.44 -37.39 -21.53
C GLU A 845 24.75 -36.71 -21.11
N GLU A 846 24.96 -35.43 -21.42
CA GLU A 846 26.18 -34.71 -21.05
C GLU A 846 26.35 -34.58 -19.51
N PRO A 847 25.44 -33.93 -18.76
CA PRO A 847 25.56 -33.85 -17.30
C PRO A 847 25.42 -35.22 -16.62
N LYS A 848 24.68 -36.18 -17.22
CA LYS A 848 24.66 -37.58 -16.75
C LYS A 848 26.05 -38.20 -16.76
N ARG A 849 26.75 -38.14 -17.89
CA ARG A 849 28.10 -38.71 -18.05
C ARG A 849 29.08 -38.07 -17.07
N LEU A 850 29.08 -36.74 -16.98
CA LEU A 850 29.92 -36.00 -16.04
C LEU A 850 29.65 -36.40 -14.58
N LEU A 851 28.38 -36.58 -14.21
CA LEU A 851 28.03 -36.97 -12.85
C LEU A 851 28.39 -38.44 -12.55
N GLN A 852 28.19 -39.34 -13.51
CA GLN A 852 28.53 -40.77 -13.37
C GLN A 852 30.04 -41.02 -13.38
N SER A 853 30.81 -40.23 -14.13
CA SER A 853 32.27 -40.30 -14.18
C SER A 853 32.96 -39.69 -12.96
N GLY A 854 32.22 -39.29 -11.93
CA GLY A 854 32.79 -38.74 -10.69
C GLY A 854 33.09 -37.24 -10.73
N GLY A 855 32.56 -36.48 -11.70
CA GLY A 855 32.73 -35.04 -11.79
C GLY A 855 32.37 -34.31 -10.49
N SER A 856 33.13 -33.26 -10.16
CA SER A 856 32.85 -32.37 -9.02
C SER A 856 31.51 -31.66 -9.24
N VAL A 857 30.81 -31.35 -8.15
CA VAL A 857 29.59 -30.54 -8.21
C VAL A 857 29.80 -29.36 -7.29
N GLU A 858 29.74 -28.17 -7.86
CA GLU A 858 29.94 -26.92 -7.14
C GLU A 858 28.74 -26.01 -7.31
N PHE A 859 28.48 -25.18 -6.29
CA PHE A 859 27.42 -24.21 -6.29
C PHE A 859 27.99 -22.83 -5.99
N HIS A 860 27.63 -21.88 -6.84
CA HIS A 860 28.06 -20.49 -6.76
C HIS A 860 26.84 -19.58 -6.84
N ALA A 861 26.82 -18.49 -6.09
CA ALA A 861 25.75 -17.48 -6.17
C ALA A 861 26.33 -16.14 -6.65
N PRO A 862 26.10 -15.75 -7.91
CA PRO A 862 26.52 -14.43 -8.40
C PRO A 862 25.81 -13.30 -7.65
N ASP A 863 24.55 -13.52 -7.24
CA ASP A 863 23.78 -12.64 -6.37
C ASP A 863 22.92 -13.49 -5.41
N PRO A 864 22.36 -12.92 -4.33
CA PRO A 864 21.63 -13.68 -3.33
C PRO A 864 20.41 -14.46 -3.85
N PHE A 865 19.82 -14.04 -4.98
CA PHE A 865 18.62 -14.61 -5.60
C PHE A 865 18.93 -15.43 -6.85
N LYS A 866 20.19 -15.77 -7.11
CA LYS A 866 20.59 -16.60 -8.26
C LYS A 866 21.58 -17.66 -7.81
N LEU A 867 21.29 -18.91 -8.15
CA LEU A 867 22.18 -20.04 -7.90
C LEU A 867 22.69 -20.59 -9.24
N VAL A 868 23.98 -20.91 -9.29
CA VAL A 868 24.64 -21.53 -10.45
C VAL A 868 25.25 -22.84 -9.98
N MET A 869 24.77 -23.94 -10.56
CA MET A 869 25.36 -25.27 -10.41
C MET A 869 26.38 -25.50 -11.51
N VAL A 870 27.54 -26.03 -11.15
CA VAL A 870 28.59 -26.46 -12.07
C VAL A 870 28.89 -27.94 -11.85
N ILE A 871 28.89 -28.75 -12.92
CA ILE A 871 29.29 -30.16 -12.87
C ILE A 871 30.59 -30.33 -13.67
N GLY A 872 31.65 -30.80 -13.01
CA GLY A 872 33.01 -30.78 -13.53
C GLY A 872 33.50 -29.34 -13.68
N SER A 873 33.80 -28.94 -14.91
CA SER A 873 34.19 -27.55 -15.27
C SER A 873 33.41 -26.98 -16.45
N THR A 874 32.62 -27.80 -17.14
CA THR A 874 32.02 -27.48 -18.44
C THR A 874 30.52 -27.24 -18.36
N TYR A 875 29.79 -28.08 -17.62
CA TYR A 875 28.34 -27.98 -17.55
C TYR A 875 27.91 -26.99 -16.48
N ARG A 876 27.12 -25.97 -16.88
CA ARG A 876 26.59 -24.93 -16.00
C ARG A 876 25.08 -24.85 -16.10
N LYS A 877 24.40 -24.73 -14.96
CA LYS A 877 22.96 -24.47 -14.91
C LYS A 877 22.65 -23.40 -13.87
N SER A 878 21.99 -22.32 -14.30
CA SER A 878 21.55 -21.24 -13.43
C SER A 878 20.06 -21.35 -13.09
N VAL A 879 19.69 -20.93 -11.88
CA VAL A 879 18.34 -20.93 -11.33
C VAL A 879 18.10 -19.61 -10.59
N ALA A 880 17.00 -18.93 -10.91
CA ALA A 880 16.50 -17.82 -10.10
C ALA A 880 15.81 -18.37 -8.86
N LEU A 881 16.12 -17.78 -7.71
CA LEU A 881 15.59 -18.20 -6.41
C LEU A 881 14.47 -17.25 -5.98
N PRO A 882 13.37 -17.77 -5.42
CA PRO A 882 12.30 -16.94 -4.87
C PRO A 882 12.66 -16.29 -3.53
N LEU A 883 13.64 -16.85 -2.82
CA LEU A 883 14.16 -16.36 -1.54
C LEU A 883 15.69 -16.32 -1.62
N PRO A 884 16.34 -15.36 -0.94
CA PRO A 884 17.78 -15.30 -0.93
C PRO A 884 18.32 -16.43 -0.05
N VAL A 885 19.42 -17.06 -0.45
CA VAL A 885 20.05 -18.15 0.32
C VAL A 885 21.50 -17.82 0.66
N ASN A 886 21.94 -18.28 1.83
CA ASN A 886 23.35 -18.24 2.18
C ASN A 886 24.05 -19.50 1.64
N VAL A 887 24.69 -19.36 0.48
CA VAL A 887 25.35 -20.48 -0.22
C VAL A 887 26.56 -21.02 0.56
N HIS A 888 27.26 -20.20 1.35
CA HIS A 888 28.48 -20.61 2.06
C HIS A 888 28.25 -21.68 3.13
N VAL A 889 27.04 -21.73 3.68
CA VAL A 889 26.61 -22.74 4.66
C VAL A 889 25.72 -23.83 4.03
N GLY A 890 25.64 -23.84 2.69
CA GLY A 890 24.86 -24.79 1.92
C GLY A 890 25.41 -26.21 2.00
N LYS A 891 24.51 -27.20 1.98
CA LYS A 891 24.84 -28.63 1.99
C LYS A 891 24.40 -29.27 0.68
N VAL A 892 25.28 -30.07 0.09
CA VAL A 892 25.02 -30.80 -1.15
C VAL A 892 24.85 -32.29 -0.85
N LYS A 893 23.85 -32.93 -1.47
CA LYS A 893 23.73 -34.38 -1.60
C LYS A 893 23.73 -34.75 -3.06
N ILE A 894 24.49 -35.79 -3.42
CA ILE A 894 24.68 -36.22 -4.81
C ILE A 894 24.35 -37.70 -4.92
N ALA A 895 23.40 -38.05 -5.78
CA ALA A 895 23.10 -39.44 -6.12
C ALA A 895 23.51 -39.72 -7.56
N ARG A 896 24.75 -40.22 -7.73
CA ARG A 896 25.33 -40.47 -9.07
C ARG A 896 24.64 -41.62 -9.81
N LYS A 897 24.10 -42.62 -9.09
CA LYS A 897 23.36 -43.75 -9.70
C LYS A 897 21.94 -43.38 -10.11
N SER A 898 21.25 -42.65 -9.24
CA SER A 898 19.85 -42.21 -9.45
C SER A 898 19.74 -40.85 -10.14
N LEU A 899 20.89 -40.27 -10.55
CA LEU A 899 21.02 -39.07 -11.38
C LEU A 899 20.30 -37.82 -10.85
N TRP A 900 20.45 -37.54 -9.56
CA TRP A 900 19.93 -36.31 -8.94
C TRP A 900 20.93 -35.65 -8.01
N ILE A 901 20.81 -34.32 -7.89
CA ILE A 901 21.59 -33.47 -6.98
C ILE A 901 20.60 -32.67 -6.13
N GLU A 902 20.86 -32.57 -4.83
CA GLU A 902 20.08 -31.75 -3.91
C GLU A 902 20.98 -30.75 -3.19
N PHE A 903 20.60 -29.48 -3.21
CA PHE A 903 21.26 -28.41 -2.49
C PHE A 903 20.30 -27.85 -1.42
N LEU A 904 20.74 -27.80 -0.17
CA LEU A 904 19.99 -27.25 0.95
C LEU A 904 20.76 -26.08 1.57
N ALA A 905 20.18 -24.89 1.58
CA ALA A 905 20.78 -23.71 2.18
C ALA A 905 19.75 -22.91 3.02
N PRO A 906 20.17 -22.30 4.14
CA PRO A 906 19.30 -21.42 4.92
C PRO A 906 18.97 -20.15 4.12
N VAL A 907 17.78 -19.60 4.38
CA VAL A 907 17.39 -18.28 3.88
C VAL A 907 18.34 -17.24 4.47
N ALA A 908 18.90 -16.39 3.62
CA ALA A 908 19.84 -15.36 4.05
C ALA A 908 19.15 -14.34 4.97
N LYS A 909 19.83 -13.95 6.04
CA LYS A 909 19.31 -12.92 6.94
C LYS A 909 19.52 -11.53 6.35
N VAL A 910 18.67 -10.57 6.71
CA VAL A 910 18.77 -9.20 6.21
C VAL A 910 20.11 -8.56 6.59
N GLU A 911 20.66 -8.86 7.77
CA GLU A 911 21.96 -8.33 8.21
C GLU A 911 23.11 -8.83 7.32
N GLU A 912 23.04 -10.10 6.88
CA GLU A 912 24.02 -10.70 5.97
C GLU A 912 23.93 -10.10 4.57
N LEU A 913 22.73 -9.70 4.12
CA LEU A 913 22.54 -9.03 2.85
C LEU A 913 22.97 -7.56 2.92
N CYS A 914 22.79 -6.89 4.07
CA CYS A 914 23.16 -5.49 4.25
C CYS A 914 24.67 -5.24 4.20
N SER A 915 25.49 -6.25 4.53
CA SER A 915 26.95 -6.17 4.44
C SER A 915 27.48 -6.34 3.01
N ARG A 916 26.64 -6.73 2.05
CA ARG A 916 27.03 -6.89 0.65
C ARG A 916 27.10 -5.53 -0.06
N PRO A 917 28.22 -5.21 -0.73
CA PRO A 917 28.38 -3.94 -1.44
C PRO A 917 27.47 -3.82 -2.68
N ASP A 918 27.14 -4.94 -3.31
CA ASP A 918 26.27 -5.02 -4.49
C ASP A 918 24.77 -4.97 -4.16
N TYR A 919 24.41 -4.97 -2.87
CA TYR A 919 23.03 -5.16 -2.41
C TYR A 919 22.45 -3.98 -1.61
N VAL A 920 22.67 -2.76 -2.13
CA VAL A 920 22.03 -1.52 -1.64
C VAL A 920 20.91 -1.09 -2.57
N PHE A 921 21.23 -0.80 -3.84
CA PHE A 921 20.27 -0.61 -4.93
C PHE A 921 20.60 -1.56 -6.09
N PRO A 922 20.21 -2.85 -5.97
CA PRO A 922 20.46 -3.84 -7.00
C PRO A 922 19.93 -3.42 -8.36
N ILE A 923 20.72 -3.75 -9.39
CA ILE A 923 20.32 -3.67 -10.78
C ILE A 923 20.28 -5.10 -11.30
N HIS A 924 19.24 -5.44 -12.04
CA HIS A 924 19.10 -6.74 -12.69
C HIS A 924 19.08 -6.56 -14.20
N SER A 925 19.24 -7.66 -14.93
CA SER A 925 18.97 -7.69 -16.36
C SER A 925 17.59 -8.26 -16.60
N ASP A 926 16.80 -7.63 -17.47
CA ASP A 926 15.55 -8.21 -17.94
C ASP A 926 15.82 -9.32 -19.00
N PRO A 927 14.79 -10.00 -19.52
CA PRO A 927 14.97 -11.04 -20.55
C PRO A 927 15.63 -10.55 -21.85
N GLU A 928 15.56 -9.25 -22.15
CA GLU A 928 16.22 -8.60 -23.30
C GLU A 928 17.63 -8.11 -22.93
N SER A 929 18.15 -8.49 -21.75
CA SER A 929 19.44 -8.06 -21.21
C SER A 929 19.58 -6.57 -20.96
N ARG A 930 18.46 -5.85 -20.77
CA ARG A 930 18.45 -4.43 -20.39
C ARG A 930 18.65 -4.28 -18.88
N PRO A 931 19.44 -3.31 -18.40
CA PRO A 931 19.57 -3.05 -16.98
C PRO A 931 18.28 -2.44 -16.42
N ILE A 932 17.84 -2.97 -15.29
CA ILE A 932 16.63 -2.55 -14.58
C ILE A 932 16.93 -2.32 -13.10
N LEU A 933 16.49 -1.18 -12.57
CA LEU A 933 16.52 -0.91 -11.14
C LEU A 933 15.46 -1.76 -10.42
N GLU A 934 15.87 -2.50 -9.39
CA GLU A 934 14.95 -3.35 -8.62
C GLU A 934 13.99 -2.48 -7.78
N GLN A 935 14.53 -1.56 -6.99
CA GLN A 935 13.73 -0.70 -6.10
C GLN A 935 14.08 0.79 -6.13
N LEU A 936 15.26 1.17 -6.63
CA LEU A 936 15.59 2.57 -6.81
C LEU A 936 14.72 3.13 -7.94
N HIS A 937 14.02 4.23 -7.68
CA HIS A 937 13.07 4.78 -8.64
C HIS A 937 13.77 5.59 -9.74
N TYR A 938 13.30 5.42 -10.97
CA TYR A 938 13.67 6.27 -12.10
C TYR A 938 13.09 7.68 -11.92
N ILE A 939 13.85 8.68 -12.35
CA ILE A 939 13.46 10.09 -12.30
C ILE A 939 13.87 10.80 -13.59
N ASP A 940 13.05 11.76 -13.99
CA ASP A 940 13.52 12.86 -14.85
C ASP A 940 14.09 13.95 -13.95
N SER A 941 15.42 14.10 -13.95
CA SER A 941 16.09 15.08 -13.09
C SER A 941 15.74 16.51 -13.49
N ASP A 942 15.45 16.77 -14.76
CA ASP A 942 15.19 18.12 -15.27
C ASP A 942 13.80 18.63 -14.86
N ALA A 943 12.85 17.72 -14.59
CA ALA A 943 11.52 18.03 -14.08
C ALA A 943 11.50 18.36 -12.57
N LEU A 944 12.57 18.08 -11.83
CA LEU A 944 12.62 18.25 -10.37
C LEU A 944 13.05 19.67 -9.95
N PRO A 945 12.44 20.26 -8.89
CA PRO A 945 12.83 21.57 -8.40
C PRO A 945 14.29 21.63 -7.96
N GLU A 946 15.02 22.61 -8.48
CA GLU A 946 16.41 22.88 -8.13
C GLU A 946 16.52 23.82 -6.93
N LEU A 947 17.38 23.49 -5.96
CA LEU A 947 17.66 24.32 -4.78
C LEU A 947 18.66 25.43 -5.09
N GLN A 948 18.43 26.61 -4.53
CA GLN A 948 19.37 27.72 -4.62
C GLN A 948 20.63 27.44 -3.80
N ASN A 949 21.79 27.57 -4.44
CA ASN A 949 23.11 27.36 -3.82
C ASN A 949 24.04 28.58 -4.00
N ASN A 950 23.98 29.54 -3.07
CA ASN A 950 24.78 30.78 -3.06
C ASN A 950 26.00 30.68 -2.10
N THR A 951 26.63 31.79 -1.72
CA THR A 951 27.81 31.78 -0.83
C THR A 951 27.46 31.64 0.66
N LYS A 952 26.31 32.15 1.12
CA LYS A 952 25.95 32.20 2.57
C LYS A 952 25.02 31.08 3.05
N ASN A 953 24.27 30.42 2.16
CA ASN A 953 23.44 29.20 2.31
C ASN A 953 22.71 28.86 3.63
N LYS A 954 22.52 29.78 4.57
CA LYS A 954 21.79 29.52 5.84
C LYS A 954 20.38 28.94 5.64
N HIS A 955 19.74 29.26 4.51
CA HIS A 955 18.42 28.73 4.15
C HIS A 955 18.40 27.20 3.92
N ALA A 956 19.57 26.59 3.70
CA ALA A 956 19.78 25.17 3.45
C ALA A 956 20.19 24.36 4.70
N ASN A 957 20.26 24.98 5.90
CA ASN A 957 20.68 24.29 7.13
C ASN A 957 19.89 23.01 7.44
N TRP A 958 18.61 22.94 7.05
CA TRP A 958 17.76 21.75 7.22
C TRP A 958 18.33 20.50 6.52
N ILE A 959 19.15 20.67 5.47
CA ILE A 959 19.83 19.57 4.77
C ILE A 959 20.76 18.83 5.72
N MET A 960 21.39 19.51 6.69
CA MET A 960 22.27 18.84 7.65
C MET A 960 21.52 17.86 8.55
N ALA A 961 20.29 18.18 8.93
CA ALA A 961 19.44 17.27 9.69
C ALA A 961 18.93 16.12 8.81
N HIS A 962 18.46 16.45 7.60
CA HIS A 962 17.89 15.49 6.65
C HIS A 962 18.91 14.48 6.10
N ALA A 963 20.12 14.94 5.79
CA ALA A 963 21.27 14.14 5.37
C ALA A 963 22.13 13.69 6.54
N SER A 964 21.70 13.91 7.79
CA SER A 964 22.47 13.46 8.95
C SER A 964 22.58 11.94 8.92
N ILE A 965 23.71 11.46 9.39
CA ILE A 965 23.98 10.04 9.46
C ILE A 965 22.91 9.36 10.35
N LEU A 966 22.56 9.95 11.49
CA LEU A 966 21.51 9.45 12.40
C LEU A 966 20.13 9.36 11.72
N ALA A 967 19.77 10.31 10.84
CA ALA A 967 18.50 10.29 10.10
C ALA A 967 18.38 9.13 9.10
N THR A 968 19.51 8.56 8.67
CA THR A 968 19.56 7.61 7.55
C THR A 968 19.84 6.17 8.00
N MET A 969 20.27 5.94 9.24
CA MET A 969 20.64 4.63 9.78
C MET A 969 19.45 3.75 10.17
N SER A 970 19.65 2.44 10.07
CA SER A 970 18.88 1.40 10.74
C SER A 970 19.42 1.12 12.13
N SER A 971 18.68 0.39 12.98
CA SER A 971 19.13 0.06 14.34
C SER A 971 20.51 -0.63 14.37
N PRO A 972 20.81 -1.62 13.50
CA PRO A 972 22.13 -2.25 13.48
C PRO A 972 23.25 -1.29 13.07
N GLU A 973 22.98 -0.39 12.10
CA GLU A 973 23.94 0.62 11.66
C GLU A 973 24.24 1.64 12.77
N GLU A 974 23.23 2.02 13.58
CA GLU A 974 23.42 2.90 14.74
C GLU A 974 24.35 2.25 15.79
N HIS A 975 24.13 0.97 16.13
CA HIS A 975 25.00 0.24 17.05
C HIS A 975 26.43 0.10 16.50
N GLN A 976 26.56 -0.13 15.19
CA GLN A 976 27.86 -0.19 14.53
C GLN A 976 28.57 1.17 14.61
N HIS A 977 27.85 2.25 14.29
CA HIS A 977 28.37 3.61 14.36
C HIS A 977 28.83 4.00 15.76
N ALA A 978 28.05 3.69 16.79
CA ALA A 978 28.42 3.95 18.18
C ALA A 978 29.75 3.26 18.54
N LYS A 979 29.95 2.01 18.09
CA LYS A 979 31.20 1.27 18.31
C LYS A 979 32.40 1.91 17.60
N PHE A 980 32.27 2.27 16.32
CA PHE A 980 33.36 2.91 15.56
C PHE A 980 33.67 4.32 16.08
N SER A 981 32.64 5.08 16.48
CA SER A 981 32.78 6.40 17.09
C SER A 981 33.52 6.31 18.43
N ALA A 982 33.18 5.34 19.28
CA ALA A 982 33.88 5.10 20.54
C ALA A 982 35.36 4.76 20.33
N ASN A 983 35.68 4.06 19.23
CA ASN A 983 37.04 3.70 18.83
C ASN A 983 37.77 4.83 18.06
N LYS A 984 37.18 6.03 17.93
CA LYS A 984 37.74 7.19 17.21
C LYS A 984 38.18 6.85 15.77
N SER A 985 37.47 5.94 15.12
CA SER A 985 37.73 5.64 13.70
C SER A 985 37.34 6.84 12.84
N LEU A 986 38.23 7.22 11.93
CA LEU A 986 38.06 8.41 11.07
C LEU A 986 37.23 8.15 9.81
N VAL A 987 37.04 6.89 9.42
CA VAL A 987 36.29 6.48 8.22
C VAL A 987 35.48 5.24 8.55
N MET A 988 34.20 5.24 8.20
CA MET A 988 33.30 4.10 8.41
C MET A 988 33.37 3.06 7.27
N PRO A 989 33.13 1.76 7.53
CA PRO A 989 33.17 0.72 6.49
C PRO A 989 31.86 0.60 5.70
N GLY A 990 31.93 0.00 4.51
CA GLY A 990 30.79 -0.48 3.73
C GLY A 990 29.69 0.58 3.51
N ARG A 991 28.44 0.19 3.73
CA ARG A 991 27.26 1.06 3.58
C ARG A 991 27.28 2.26 4.53
N LEU A 992 27.87 2.10 5.71
CA LEU A 992 27.96 3.16 6.72
C LEU A 992 28.87 4.29 6.25
N GLY A 993 30.03 3.94 5.67
CA GLY A 993 30.94 4.87 5.00
C GLY A 993 30.23 5.67 3.91
N VAL A 994 29.42 5.01 3.07
CA VAL A 994 28.67 5.71 2.01
C VAL A 994 27.75 6.79 2.60
N LYS A 995 27.03 6.50 3.68
CA LYS A 995 26.14 7.47 4.35
C LYS A 995 26.91 8.65 4.94
N GLU A 996 28.08 8.39 5.54
CA GLU A 996 28.99 9.42 6.06
C GLU A 996 29.57 10.29 4.95
N SER A 997 30.04 9.68 3.85
CA SER A 997 30.51 10.36 2.66
C SER A 997 29.42 11.25 2.05
N LEU A 998 28.19 10.75 1.92
CA LEU A 998 27.06 11.56 1.45
C LEU A 998 26.80 12.75 2.38
N HIS A 999 26.76 12.54 3.70
CA HIS A 999 26.61 13.63 4.67
C HIS A 999 27.67 14.73 4.47
N SER A 1000 28.94 14.33 4.33
CA SER A 1000 30.06 15.24 4.08
C SER A 1000 29.94 15.98 2.74
N ILE A 1001 29.60 15.28 1.65
CA ILE A 1001 29.39 15.88 0.33
C ILE A 1001 28.30 16.95 0.40
N TYR A 1002 27.15 16.67 1.01
CA TYR A 1002 26.08 17.68 1.18
C TYR A 1002 26.54 18.90 1.98
N ALA A 1003 27.35 18.69 3.04
CA ALA A 1003 27.91 19.79 3.83
C ALA A 1003 28.82 20.69 2.97
N HIS A 1004 29.71 20.11 2.16
CA HIS A 1004 30.58 20.84 1.25
C HIS A 1004 29.85 21.52 0.09
N VAL A 1005 28.84 20.88 -0.52
CA VAL A 1005 28.06 21.47 -1.62
C VAL A 1005 27.45 22.81 -1.22
N PHE A 1006 26.99 22.94 0.02
CA PHE A 1006 26.40 24.17 0.54
C PHE A 1006 27.34 25.01 1.42
N GLY A 1007 28.54 24.54 1.76
CA GLY A 1007 29.44 25.22 2.70
C GLY A 1007 28.85 25.32 4.11
N LEU A 1008 28.24 24.23 4.60
CA LEU A 1008 27.57 24.14 5.90
C LEU A 1008 28.49 23.52 6.96
N ALA A 1009 28.12 23.68 8.23
CA ALA A 1009 28.85 23.10 9.37
C ALA A 1009 30.36 23.45 9.41
N GLY A 1010 30.73 24.64 8.92
CA GLY A 1010 32.12 25.10 8.88
C GLY A 1010 32.95 24.53 7.72
N GLN A 1011 32.35 23.75 6.83
CA GLN A 1011 33.03 23.19 5.67
C GLN A 1011 33.23 24.21 4.55
N ALA A 1012 34.37 24.12 3.86
CA ALA A 1012 34.61 24.92 2.66
C ALA A 1012 33.66 24.49 1.53
N LYS A 1013 33.10 25.46 0.82
CA LYS A 1013 32.18 25.16 -0.29
C LYS A 1013 32.95 24.55 -1.47
N SER A 1014 32.46 23.44 -2.00
CA SER A 1014 32.98 22.82 -3.23
C SER A 1014 31.87 22.07 -3.97
N ARG A 1015 32.00 21.94 -5.28
CA ARG A 1015 31.15 21.09 -6.13
C ARG A 1015 31.92 19.93 -6.79
N ALA A 1016 33.21 19.78 -6.52
CA ALA A 1016 34.05 18.74 -7.09
C ALA A 1016 34.57 17.81 -5.99
N PHE A 1017 34.35 16.50 -6.13
CA PHE A 1017 34.68 15.51 -5.12
C PHE A 1017 35.47 14.35 -5.72
N CYS A 1018 36.69 14.12 -5.23
CA CYS A 1018 37.50 12.96 -5.58
C CYS A 1018 37.21 11.83 -4.59
N LEU A 1019 36.75 10.68 -5.08
CA LEU A 1019 36.49 9.50 -4.28
C LEU A 1019 37.79 8.67 -4.19
N LEU A 1020 38.43 8.64 -3.02
CA LEU A 1020 39.76 8.03 -2.83
C LEU A 1020 39.73 6.96 -1.74
N SER A 1021 40.23 5.76 -2.05
CA SER A 1021 40.51 4.73 -1.05
C SER A 1021 41.99 4.35 -1.06
N ALA A 1022 42.67 4.51 0.08
CA ALA A 1022 44.12 4.40 0.21
C ALA A 1022 44.87 5.25 -0.84
N SER A 1023 45.28 4.66 -1.96
CA SER A 1023 45.95 5.34 -3.08
C SER A 1023 45.25 5.13 -4.42
N ILE A 1024 44.01 4.60 -4.40
CA ILE A 1024 43.21 4.30 -5.58
C ILE A 1024 42.07 5.31 -5.66
N GLU A 1025 42.10 6.12 -6.71
CA GLU A 1025 41.04 7.06 -7.05
C GLU A 1025 39.97 6.33 -7.86
N LEU A 1026 38.73 6.31 -7.36
CA LEU A 1026 37.60 5.70 -8.05
C LEU A 1026 37.07 6.60 -9.19
N GLY A 1027 37.13 7.91 -8.98
CA GLY A 1027 36.67 8.90 -9.95
C GLY A 1027 36.36 10.26 -9.32
N MET A 1028 35.95 11.20 -10.17
CA MET A 1028 35.57 12.56 -9.77
C MET A 1028 34.06 12.76 -9.93
N VAL A 1029 33.38 13.26 -8.90
CA VAL A 1029 31.98 13.71 -8.95
C VAL A 1029 31.95 15.23 -9.05
N TYR A 1030 31.29 15.76 -10.07
CA TYR A 1030 30.98 17.17 -10.22
C TYR A 1030 29.48 17.39 -10.00
N VAL A 1031 29.11 18.07 -8.91
CA VAL A 1031 27.72 18.38 -8.60
C VAL A 1031 27.29 19.60 -9.40
N ASN A 1032 26.30 19.43 -10.28
CA ASN A 1032 25.67 20.53 -10.99
C ASN A 1032 24.68 21.25 -10.07
N SER A 1033 23.80 20.49 -9.42
CA SER A 1033 22.79 21.04 -8.53
C SER A 1033 22.29 20.04 -7.49
N VAL A 1034 21.56 20.54 -6.50
CA VAL A 1034 20.82 19.73 -5.55
C VAL A 1034 19.34 19.91 -5.83
N ARG A 1035 18.62 18.81 -6.06
CA ARG A 1035 17.20 18.85 -6.45
C ARG A 1035 16.31 18.23 -5.37
N LEU A 1036 15.07 18.71 -5.29
CA LEU A 1036 14.03 18.13 -4.45
C LEU A 1036 13.43 16.91 -5.15
N ASP A 1037 13.59 15.73 -4.55
CA ASP A 1037 12.88 14.51 -4.94
C ASP A 1037 11.50 14.51 -4.29
N VAL A 1038 10.62 15.35 -4.84
CA VAL A 1038 9.36 15.75 -4.20
C VAL A 1038 8.39 14.59 -3.98
N SER A 1039 8.40 13.60 -4.87
CA SER A 1039 7.55 12.41 -4.79
C SER A 1039 7.96 11.47 -3.65
N ASN A 1040 9.27 11.47 -3.35
CA ASN A 1040 9.90 10.61 -2.34
C ASN A 1040 10.31 11.39 -1.07
N GLN A 1041 9.85 12.65 -0.95
CA GLN A 1041 10.06 13.53 0.21
C GLN A 1041 11.54 13.69 0.60
N SER A 1042 12.43 13.71 -0.38
CA SER A 1042 13.88 13.74 -0.15
C SER A 1042 14.61 14.73 -1.07
N VAL A 1043 15.94 14.67 -1.06
CA VAL A 1043 16.85 15.41 -1.95
C VAL A 1043 17.77 14.46 -2.69
N LEU A 1044 18.32 14.92 -3.81
CA LEU A 1044 19.37 14.25 -4.56
C LEU A 1044 20.40 15.25 -5.10
N LEU A 1045 21.60 14.74 -5.37
CA LEU A 1045 22.63 15.45 -6.14
C LEU A 1045 22.46 15.09 -7.62
N ASP A 1046 22.25 16.09 -8.47
CA ASP A 1046 22.32 15.99 -9.93
C ASP A 1046 23.76 16.37 -10.32
N GLY A 1047 24.52 15.41 -10.83
CA GLY A 1047 25.93 15.62 -11.12
C GLY A 1047 26.46 14.80 -12.29
N ALA A 1048 27.70 15.11 -12.67
CA ALA A 1048 28.50 14.34 -13.63
C ALA A 1048 29.53 13.51 -12.87
N PHE A 1049 29.62 12.21 -13.17
CA PHE A 1049 30.65 11.33 -12.64
C PHE A 1049 31.66 10.95 -13.72
N VAL A 1050 32.94 11.17 -13.44
CA VAL A 1050 34.08 10.81 -14.30
C VAL A 1050 34.77 9.58 -13.68
N PRO A 1051 34.49 8.35 -14.16
CA PRO A 1051 35.09 7.14 -13.60
C PRO A 1051 36.56 7.02 -14.01
N PHE A 1052 37.43 6.73 -13.05
CA PHE A 1052 38.83 6.44 -13.33
C PHE A 1052 39.06 4.94 -13.51
N HIS A 1053 39.87 4.60 -14.50
CA HIS A 1053 40.29 3.23 -14.77
C HIS A 1053 41.67 3.23 -15.44
N ALA A 1054 42.43 2.17 -15.23
CA ALA A 1054 43.75 1.98 -15.83
C ALA A 1054 43.61 1.89 -17.35
N GLY A 1055 44.13 2.89 -18.06
CA GLY A 1055 44.09 2.95 -19.51
C GLY A 1055 44.68 4.26 -20.08
N PRO A 1056 44.86 4.35 -21.41
CA PRO A 1056 45.46 5.53 -22.06
C PRO A 1056 44.70 6.83 -21.79
N SER A 1057 43.37 6.74 -21.64
CA SER A 1057 42.49 7.88 -21.38
C SER A 1057 42.70 8.53 -20.02
N LEU A 1058 43.20 7.81 -19.00
CA LEU A 1058 43.35 8.36 -17.65
C LEU A 1058 44.36 9.51 -17.60
N LYS A 1059 45.47 9.42 -18.36
CA LYS A 1059 46.45 10.52 -18.47
C LYS A 1059 45.82 11.77 -19.07
N HIS A 1060 45.02 11.59 -20.11
CA HIS A 1060 44.31 12.69 -20.76
C HIS A 1060 43.26 13.30 -19.83
N ILE A 1061 42.44 12.48 -19.16
CA ILE A 1061 41.48 12.93 -18.15
C ILE A 1061 42.19 13.75 -17.07
N ARG A 1062 43.33 13.29 -16.54
CA ARG A 1062 44.11 14.05 -15.54
C ARG A 1062 44.56 15.42 -16.05
N GLN A 1063 45.04 15.51 -17.29
CA GLN A 1063 45.37 16.80 -17.90
C GLN A 1063 44.16 17.73 -18.04
N LEU A 1064 42.97 17.18 -18.34
CA LEU A 1064 41.73 17.96 -18.39
C LEU A 1064 41.31 18.44 -16.99
N LEU A 1065 41.46 17.59 -15.96
CA LEU A 1065 41.16 17.93 -14.58
C LEU A 1065 42.10 19.04 -14.04
N GLU A 1066 43.38 19.05 -14.44
CA GLU A 1066 44.33 20.13 -14.11
C GLU A 1066 43.93 21.49 -14.70
N LYS A 1067 43.13 21.53 -15.78
CA LYS A 1067 42.60 22.78 -16.34
C LYS A 1067 41.45 23.36 -15.52
N SER A 1068 40.82 22.57 -14.64
CA SER A 1068 39.71 22.99 -13.79
C SER A 1068 40.20 23.94 -12.69
N SER A 1069 39.54 25.09 -12.56
CA SER A 1069 39.79 26.04 -11.46
C SER A 1069 39.02 25.70 -10.18
N GLU A 1070 38.20 24.65 -10.18
CA GLU A 1070 37.36 24.26 -9.04
C GLU A 1070 38.18 23.45 -8.01
N PRO A 1071 38.27 23.87 -6.74
CA PRO A 1071 38.97 23.11 -5.71
C PRO A 1071 38.23 21.81 -5.38
N ALA A 1072 38.86 20.67 -5.66
CA ALA A 1072 38.29 19.35 -5.37
C ALA A 1072 38.48 18.96 -3.89
N VAL A 1073 37.40 18.48 -3.26
CA VAL A 1073 37.44 17.88 -1.93
C VAL A 1073 37.71 16.38 -2.07
N THR A 1074 38.67 15.86 -1.31
CA THR A 1074 38.94 14.42 -1.30
C THR A 1074 38.06 13.74 -0.25
N VAL A 1075 37.25 12.78 -0.69
CA VAL A 1075 36.45 11.90 0.17
C VAL A 1075 37.25 10.63 0.41
N HIS A 1076 37.79 10.49 1.61
CA HIS A 1076 38.58 9.32 2.01
C HIS A 1076 37.68 8.17 2.41
N MET A 1077 37.82 7.03 1.74
CA MET A 1077 36.95 5.86 1.88
C MET A 1077 37.75 4.61 2.27
N GLN A 1078 37.11 3.70 3.00
CA GLN A 1078 37.65 2.34 3.15
C GLN A 1078 37.40 1.49 1.90
N GLU A 1079 38.11 0.36 1.78
CA GLU A 1079 37.97 -0.54 0.62
C GLU A 1079 36.52 -1.08 0.49
N GLU A 1080 35.89 -1.43 1.61
CA GLU A 1080 34.50 -1.90 1.61
C GLU A 1080 33.51 -0.82 1.14
N GLU A 1081 33.73 0.44 1.51
CA GLU A 1081 32.93 1.58 1.04
C GLU A 1081 33.16 1.81 -0.46
N MET A 1082 34.41 1.76 -0.93
CA MET A 1082 34.74 1.90 -2.35
C MET A 1082 34.00 0.86 -3.20
N ARG A 1083 33.92 -0.39 -2.73
CA ARG A 1083 33.15 -1.46 -3.40
C ARG A 1083 31.66 -1.12 -3.48
N CYS A 1084 31.06 -0.55 -2.43
CA CYS A 1084 29.68 -0.06 -2.49
C CYS A 1084 29.52 1.01 -3.58
N TRP A 1085 30.41 2.00 -3.63
CA TRP A 1085 30.37 3.05 -4.65
C TRP A 1085 30.49 2.51 -6.07
N MET A 1086 31.33 1.48 -6.30
CA MET A 1086 31.44 0.82 -7.62
C MET A 1086 30.10 0.23 -8.11
N HIS A 1087 29.25 -0.25 -7.20
CA HIS A 1087 27.91 -0.76 -7.54
C HIS A 1087 26.84 0.34 -7.58
N LEU A 1088 26.97 1.38 -6.75
CA LEU A 1088 26.01 2.47 -6.65
C LEU A 1088 26.08 3.45 -7.82
N GLN A 1089 27.26 3.76 -8.35
CA GLN A 1089 27.39 4.72 -9.47
C GLN A 1089 26.63 4.28 -10.74
N PRO A 1090 26.70 2.99 -11.18
CA PRO A 1090 25.79 2.47 -12.21
C PRO A 1090 24.31 2.67 -11.89
N ALA A 1091 23.89 2.46 -10.64
CA ALA A 1091 22.49 2.61 -10.24
C ALA A 1091 22.06 4.08 -10.30
N PHE A 1092 22.93 5.00 -9.90
CA PHE A 1092 22.67 6.45 -9.95
C PHE A 1092 22.65 7.00 -11.38
N ALA A 1093 23.46 6.41 -12.28
CA ALA A 1093 23.39 6.70 -13.71
C ALA A 1093 22.06 6.21 -14.30
N GLU A 1094 21.68 4.96 -14.03
CA GLU A 1094 20.40 4.41 -14.51
C GLU A 1094 19.19 5.16 -13.97
N ARG A 1095 19.27 5.64 -12.73
CA ARG A 1095 18.20 6.40 -12.09
C ARG A 1095 17.73 7.60 -12.89
N CYS A 1096 18.64 8.29 -13.56
CA CYS A 1096 18.37 9.50 -14.35
C CYS A 1096 18.65 9.31 -15.85
N ARG A 1097 18.64 8.06 -16.33
CA ARG A 1097 18.99 7.73 -17.71
C ARG A 1097 18.10 8.47 -18.71
N GLN A 1098 18.75 9.13 -19.67
CA GLN A 1098 18.13 9.78 -20.82
C GLN A 1098 18.61 9.18 -22.16
N TRP A 1099 19.44 8.13 -22.12
CA TRP A 1099 19.99 7.43 -23.29
C TRP A 1099 19.44 6.00 -23.41
N GLN A 1100 19.67 5.36 -24.56
CA GLN A 1100 19.40 3.93 -24.75
C GLN A 1100 20.69 3.11 -24.65
N HIS A 1101 20.58 1.88 -24.11
CA HIS A 1101 21.69 0.94 -24.12
C HIS A 1101 21.93 0.38 -25.51
N LYS A 1102 23.20 0.35 -25.92
CA LYS A 1102 23.61 -0.23 -27.21
C LYS A 1102 23.72 -1.75 -27.08
N PRO A 1103 23.58 -2.54 -28.17
CA PRO A 1103 23.85 -3.98 -28.14
C PRO A 1103 25.25 -4.35 -27.64
N SER A 1104 26.22 -3.45 -27.84
CA SER A 1104 27.59 -3.56 -27.32
C SER A 1104 27.76 -3.04 -25.88
N CYS A 1105 26.67 -2.91 -25.11
CA CYS A 1105 26.73 -2.41 -23.75
C CYS A 1105 27.62 -3.31 -22.88
N GLY A 1106 28.52 -2.69 -22.11
CA GLY A 1106 29.44 -3.42 -21.23
C GLY A 1106 28.72 -4.33 -20.23
N TYR A 1107 27.54 -3.93 -19.74
CA TYR A 1107 26.76 -4.74 -18.81
C TYR A 1107 26.21 -6.02 -19.46
N THR A 1108 25.79 -5.93 -20.72
CA THR A 1108 25.30 -7.08 -21.50
C THR A 1108 26.45 -8.01 -21.86
N ALA A 1109 27.57 -7.46 -22.35
CA ALA A 1109 28.72 -8.25 -22.80
C ALA A 1109 29.36 -9.11 -21.71
N HIS A 1110 29.31 -8.65 -20.45
CA HIS A 1110 29.90 -9.36 -19.31
C HIS A 1110 28.84 -10.12 -18.48
N GLU A 1111 27.57 -10.10 -18.90
CA GLU A 1111 26.40 -10.62 -18.14
C GLU A 1111 26.40 -10.20 -16.66
N ARG A 1112 26.95 -9.03 -16.37
CA ARG A 1112 27.19 -8.54 -15.02
C ARG A 1112 27.06 -7.03 -14.97
N ILE A 1113 26.36 -6.56 -13.96
CA ILE A 1113 26.18 -5.13 -13.72
C ILE A 1113 27.26 -4.67 -12.75
N SER A 1114 27.93 -3.57 -13.12
CA SER A 1114 29.33 -3.31 -12.82
C SER A 1114 30.26 -4.27 -13.58
N ASN A 1115 30.88 -3.78 -14.67
CA ASN A 1115 31.74 -4.57 -15.58
C ASN A 1115 32.91 -5.25 -14.83
N SER A 1116 33.36 -4.67 -13.71
CA SER A 1116 34.37 -5.25 -12.85
C SER A 1116 34.17 -4.80 -11.40
N SER A 1117 34.47 -5.70 -10.46
CA SER A 1117 34.56 -5.39 -9.02
C SER A 1117 36.01 -5.19 -8.57
N GLU A 1118 36.97 -5.24 -9.49
CA GLU A 1118 38.39 -5.06 -9.21
C GLU A 1118 38.79 -3.58 -9.33
N SER A 1119 39.57 -3.12 -8.35
CA SER A 1119 40.07 -1.76 -8.27
C SER A 1119 40.87 -1.38 -9.52
N GLY A 1120 40.58 -0.20 -10.09
CA GLY A 1120 41.29 0.32 -11.26
C GLY A 1120 40.84 -0.27 -12.60
N GLN A 1121 39.92 -1.24 -12.64
CA GLN A 1121 39.28 -1.66 -13.88
C GLN A 1121 38.05 -0.82 -14.20
N ARG A 1122 37.65 -0.81 -15.47
CA ARG A 1122 36.42 -0.13 -15.89
C ARG A 1122 35.23 -0.90 -15.33
N PHE A 1123 34.40 -0.21 -14.53
CA PHE A 1123 33.23 -0.81 -13.88
C PHE A 1123 31.89 -0.27 -14.44
N MET A 1124 31.87 0.91 -15.05
CA MET A 1124 30.66 1.44 -15.71
C MET A 1124 30.59 1.11 -17.20
N CYS A 1125 29.38 1.01 -17.75
CA CYS A 1125 29.19 0.98 -19.20
C CYS A 1125 29.48 2.37 -19.80
N THR A 1126 29.68 2.42 -21.11
CA THR A 1126 29.97 3.66 -21.84
C THR A 1126 28.74 4.25 -22.55
N CYS A 1127 27.56 3.62 -22.43
CA CYS A 1127 26.36 4.03 -23.17
C CYS A 1127 25.92 5.47 -22.89
N GLY A 1128 26.06 5.92 -21.64
CA GLY A 1128 25.66 7.27 -21.21
C GLY A 1128 26.78 8.31 -21.20
N MET A 1129 28.00 7.97 -21.66
CA MET A 1129 29.12 8.91 -21.64
C MET A 1129 28.87 10.08 -22.59
N GLY A 1130 29.04 11.32 -22.13
CA GLY A 1130 28.78 12.53 -22.91
C GLY A 1130 27.31 12.91 -23.06
N SER A 1131 26.38 12.16 -22.46
CA SER A 1131 24.94 12.45 -22.54
C SER A 1131 24.51 13.41 -21.42
N PHE A 1132 24.46 14.71 -21.71
CA PHE A 1132 24.05 15.75 -20.76
C PHE A 1132 23.05 16.73 -21.40
N PRO A 1133 22.18 17.38 -20.60
CA PRO A 1133 21.39 18.53 -21.06
C PRO A 1133 22.27 19.65 -21.61
N GLY A 1134 21.68 20.52 -22.43
CA GLY A 1134 22.32 21.78 -22.84
C GLY A 1134 22.71 22.61 -21.62
N ASP A 1135 23.84 23.33 -21.70
CA ASP A 1135 24.37 24.18 -20.63
C ASP A 1135 24.76 23.47 -19.31
N TYR A 1136 24.80 22.14 -19.26
CA TYR A 1136 25.15 21.39 -18.05
C TYR A 1136 26.59 21.68 -17.61
N LEU A 1137 26.79 22.14 -16.37
CA LEU A 1137 28.10 22.52 -15.83
C LEU A 1137 28.90 23.47 -16.76
N LYS A 1138 28.24 24.28 -17.59
CA LYS A 1138 28.91 25.15 -18.58
C LYS A 1138 29.88 26.17 -17.98
N ASP A 1139 29.66 26.54 -16.72
CA ASP A 1139 30.48 27.50 -16.00
C ASP A 1139 31.77 26.85 -15.44
N LEU A 1140 31.87 25.53 -15.48
CA LEU A 1140 33.09 24.79 -15.13
C LEU A 1140 34.05 24.76 -16.32
N LYS A 1141 35.15 25.52 -16.20
CA LYS A 1141 36.18 25.60 -17.24
C LYS A 1141 36.72 24.22 -17.60
N GLY A 1142 36.69 23.88 -18.90
CA GLY A 1142 37.18 22.59 -19.42
C GLY A 1142 36.17 21.44 -19.31
N PHE A 1143 34.96 21.67 -18.79
CA PHE A 1143 33.96 20.61 -18.67
C PHE A 1143 33.46 20.10 -20.02
N GLU A 1144 33.36 20.95 -21.04
CA GLU A 1144 32.97 20.52 -22.40
C GLU A 1144 33.87 19.38 -22.91
N GLU A 1145 35.20 19.56 -22.83
CA GLU A 1145 36.20 18.54 -23.15
C GLU A 1145 36.11 17.31 -22.22
N LEU A 1146 35.79 17.52 -20.93
CA LEU A 1146 35.69 16.45 -19.94
C LEU A 1146 34.41 15.61 -20.08
N SER A 1147 33.33 16.21 -20.59
CA SER A 1147 31.98 15.64 -20.61
C SER A 1147 31.91 14.32 -21.38
N VAL A 1148 32.72 14.15 -22.43
CA VAL A 1148 32.82 12.90 -23.22
C VAL A 1148 33.33 11.71 -22.41
N HIS A 1149 33.93 11.97 -21.25
CA HIS A 1149 34.41 10.97 -20.29
C HIS A 1149 33.55 10.88 -19.02
N ALA A 1150 32.44 11.62 -18.98
CA ALA A 1150 31.55 11.71 -17.83
C ALA A 1150 30.17 11.13 -18.16
N VAL A 1151 29.48 10.64 -17.13
CA VAL A 1151 28.08 10.21 -17.20
C VAL A 1151 27.25 10.97 -16.16
N ARG A 1152 26.03 11.36 -16.51
CA ARG A 1152 25.09 11.98 -15.56
C ARG A 1152 24.66 10.96 -14.50
N VAL A 1153 24.66 11.37 -13.24
CA VAL A 1153 24.25 10.57 -12.09
C VAL A 1153 23.30 11.36 -11.19
N ALA A 1154 22.28 10.68 -10.67
CA ALA A 1154 21.36 11.24 -9.68
C ALA A 1154 21.51 10.53 -8.33
N ILE A 1155 22.35 11.08 -7.46
CA ILE A 1155 22.78 10.47 -6.20
C ILE A 1155 21.76 10.78 -5.08
N PRO A 1156 20.97 9.81 -4.58
CA PRO A 1156 20.04 10.00 -3.48
C PRO A 1156 20.75 9.99 -2.12
N LEU A 1157 20.05 10.48 -1.09
CA LEU A 1157 20.28 9.99 0.27
C LEU A 1157 19.77 8.55 0.43
N ILE A 1158 20.46 7.75 1.24
CA ILE A 1158 20.16 6.32 1.43
C ILE A 1158 19.59 6.12 2.83
N PHE A 1159 18.26 5.99 2.96
CA PHE A 1159 17.59 5.72 4.22
C PHE A 1159 17.44 4.22 4.47
N ALA A 1160 17.32 3.85 5.74
CA ALA A 1160 16.88 2.51 6.12
C ALA A 1160 15.43 2.27 5.68
N SER A 1161 15.13 1.03 5.29
CA SER A 1161 13.78 0.65 4.88
C SER A 1161 12.84 0.59 6.10
N PRO A 1162 11.66 1.23 6.07
CA PRO A 1162 10.71 1.18 7.18
C PRO A 1162 10.03 -0.19 7.36
N ILE A 1163 10.23 -1.11 6.40
CA ILE A 1163 9.67 -2.47 6.43
C ILE A 1163 10.68 -3.54 6.83
N SER A 1164 11.92 -3.15 7.09
CA SER A 1164 12.96 -4.05 7.57
C SER A 1164 12.68 -4.48 9.02
N PRO A 1165 12.99 -5.74 9.40
CA PRO A 1165 12.87 -6.19 10.80
C PRO A 1165 13.80 -5.40 11.74
N ASN A 1166 14.78 -4.70 11.16
CA ASN A 1166 15.78 -3.89 11.84
C ASN A 1166 15.50 -2.38 11.76
N ALA A 1167 14.30 -1.98 11.30
CA ALA A 1167 13.88 -0.59 11.38
C ALA A 1167 13.92 -0.13 12.86
N LEU A 1168 14.28 1.12 13.11
CA LEU A 1168 14.32 1.69 14.44
C LEU A 1168 12.93 1.63 15.08
N SER A 1169 12.72 0.68 15.99
CA SER A 1169 11.57 0.65 16.88
C SER A 1169 11.86 1.54 18.08
N ILE A 1170 11.37 2.77 18.01
CA ILE A 1170 11.74 3.84 18.94
C ILE A 1170 11.12 3.67 20.36
N ILE A 1171 10.53 2.51 20.65
CA ILE A 1171 9.95 2.16 21.96
C ILE A 1171 10.94 1.39 22.84
N SER A 1172 11.98 0.76 22.27
CA SER A 1172 12.88 -0.13 23.03
C SER A 1172 14.07 0.55 23.71
N GLN A 1173 14.33 1.86 23.49
CA GLN A 1173 15.57 2.50 23.96
C GLN A 1173 15.43 3.43 25.18
N ASN A 1174 14.24 3.66 25.76
CA ASN A 1174 14.09 4.63 26.87
C ASN A 1174 13.89 4.03 28.27
N THR A 1175 14.10 2.73 28.48
CA THR A 1175 14.18 2.14 29.83
C THR A 1175 15.59 1.82 30.30
N ALA A 1176 16.60 1.98 29.44
CA ALA A 1176 17.99 1.83 29.81
C ALA A 1176 18.81 3.00 29.26
N GLU A 1177 19.40 3.78 30.17
CA GLU A 1177 20.53 4.69 29.90
C GLU A 1177 20.22 6.11 29.39
N LEU A 1178 19.84 6.97 30.34
CA LEU A 1178 20.28 8.37 30.38
C LEU A 1178 20.54 8.78 31.84
N LYS A 1179 21.67 8.31 32.38
CA LYS A 1179 22.37 9.00 33.47
C LYS A 1179 23.56 9.73 32.85
N SER A 1180 23.33 10.96 32.40
CA SER A 1180 24.40 11.86 31.99
C SER A 1180 25.18 12.30 33.24
N THR A 1181 26.46 11.94 33.25
CA THR A 1181 27.47 12.45 34.17
C THR A 1181 27.75 13.93 33.88
N SER A 1182 27.31 14.82 34.78
CA SER A 1182 27.89 16.16 34.90
C SER A 1182 28.44 16.33 36.32
N THR A 1183 29.75 16.46 36.42
CA THR A 1183 30.51 16.72 37.64
C THR A 1183 30.28 18.14 38.16
N ALA A 1184 29.79 18.24 39.39
CA ALA A 1184 29.98 19.38 40.29
C ALA A 1184 30.19 18.84 41.73
N PRO A 1185 30.97 19.53 42.59
CA PRO A 1185 31.62 18.89 43.73
C PRO A 1185 30.74 18.78 44.99
N ALA A 1186 31.05 17.73 45.74
CA ALA A 1186 30.54 17.25 47.03
C ALA A 1186 29.95 18.29 47.99
N HIS A 1187 28.74 18.01 48.51
CA HIS A 1187 28.38 18.23 49.92
C HIS A 1187 27.33 17.20 50.38
N THR A 1188 27.75 16.38 51.34
CA THR A 1188 27.07 15.55 52.36
C THR A 1188 25.54 15.35 52.32
N GLU A 1189 25.17 14.07 52.22
CA GLU A 1189 23.83 13.50 52.37
C GLU A 1189 23.24 13.70 53.79
N VAL A 1190 21.97 14.11 53.85
CA VAL A 1190 20.98 13.56 54.81
C VAL A 1190 19.65 13.38 54.07
N GLN A 1191 19.17 12.14 54.03
CA GLN A 1191 17.95 11.70 53.37
C GLN A 1191 16.68 12.08 54.13
N HIS A 1192 15.70 12.63 53.43
CA HIS A 1192 14.27 12.36 53.69
C HIS A 1192 13.45 12.73 52.46
N ASP A 1193 12.96 11.74 51.71
CA ASP A 1193 11.94 11.96 50.68
C ASP A 1193 10.63 11.28 51.08
N ARG A 1194 9.58 12.09 51.12
CA ARG A 1194 8.18 11.72 51.39
C ARG A 1194 7.39 12.21 50.17
N ASN A 1195 6.96 11.29 49.31
CA ASN A 1195 5.66 11.26 48.63
C ASN A 1195 5.71 10.36 47.38
N ALA A 1196 5.43 9.07 47.56
CA ALA A 1196 4.98 8.18 46.49
C ALA A 1196 3.59 7.66 46.88
N THR A 1197 2.59 7.80 46.01
CA THR A 1197 1.24 7.26 46.21
C THR A 1197 1.16 5.83 45.64
N PRO A 1198 0.57 4.83 46.34
CA PRO A 1198 0.54 3.44 45.84
C PRO A 1198 -0.60 3.18 44.82
N HIS A 1199 -0.25 2.53 43.71
CA HIS A 1199 -1.15 2.04 42.66
C HIS A 1199 -1.89 0.73 43.04
N LEU A 1200 -3.12 0.56 42.54
CA LEU A 1200 -3.99 -0.64 42.67
C LEU A 1200 -3.40 -1.95 42.06
N ASP A 1201 -2.30 -1.87 41.31
CA ASP A 1201 -1.69 -3.01 40.61
C ASP A 1201 -1.03 -4.05 41.54
N ASN A 1202 -0.69 -3.67 42.78
CA ASN A 1202 0.00 -4.54 43.74
C ASN A 1202 -0.93 -5.46 44.56
N LEU A 1203 -2.24 -5.47 44.28
CA LEU A 1203 -3.23 -6.22 45.06
C LEU A 1203 -3.29 -7.72 44.71
N GLY A 1204 -2.95 -8.10 43.48
CA GLY A 1204 -2.91 -9.50 43.07
C GLY A 1204 -1.84 -10.33 43.78
N ALA A 1205 -0.69 -9.71 44.07
CA ALA A 1205 0.47 -10.35 44.70
C ALA A 1205 0.31 -10.59 46.22
N LYS A 1206 -0.65 -9.92 46.88
CA LYS A 1206 -0.89 -10.01 48.33
C LYS A 1206 -2.18 -10.76 48.70
N LYS A 1207 -2.80 -11.45 47.74
CA LYS A 1207 -4.00 -12.28 48.00
C LYS A 1207 -3.61 -13.35 49.03
N GLU A 1208 -4.24 -13.28 50.21
CA GLU A 1208 -4.01 -14.18 51.36
C GLU A 1208 -2.81 -13.88 52.27
N LEU A 1209 -2.13 -12.75 52.10
CA LEU A 1209 -1.03 -12.31 52.96
C LEU A 1209 -1.43 -11.07 53.78
N CYS A 1210 -0.80 -10.88 54.93
CA CYS A 1210 -0.92 -9.65 55.72
C CYS A 1210 -0.36 -8.49 54.91
N PHE A 1211 -1.13 -7.43 54.71
CA PHE A 1211 -0.74 -6.32 53.83
C PHE A 1211 0.49 -5.55 54.31
N MET A 1212 0.76 -5.58 55.61
CA MET A 1212 1.98 -4.99 56.19
C MET A 1212 3.17 -5.91 56.23
N CYS A 1213 3.04 -7.07 56.89
CA CYS A 1213 4.19 -7.92 57.21
C CYS A 1213 4.31 -9.15 56.33
N GLY A 1214 3.34 -9.41 55.44
CA GLY A 1214 3.34 -10.58 54.55
C GLY A 1214 3.01 -11.91 55.24
N ALA A 1215 2.62 -11.94 56.51
CA ALA A 1215 2.26 -13.16 57.21
C ALA A 1215 1.01 -13.84 56.62
N ARG A 1216 0.97 -15.19 56.59
CA ARG A 1216 -0.15 -15.99 56.05
C ARG A 1216 -1.27 -16.26 57.06
N SER A 1217 -1.02 -16.07 58.36
CA SER A 1217 -1.97 -16.28 59.46
C SER A 1217 -1.74 -15.28 60.61
N THR A 1218 -2.64 -15.24 61.60
CA THR A 1218 -2.44 -14.49 62.85
C THR A 1218 -1.37 -15.15 63.73
N ARG A 1219 -0.87 -14.46 64.75
CA ARG A 1219 0.12 -15.02 65.71
C ARG A 1219 -0.36 -16.29 66.43
N GLU A 1220 -1.68 -16.48 66.51
CA GLU A 1220 -2.34 -17.63 67.14
C GLU A 1220 -2.75 -18.72 66.14
N GLY A 1221 -2.34 -18.61 64.87
CA GLY A 1221 -2.62 -19.60 63.82
C GLY A 1221 -4.00 -19.47 63.15
N ALA A 1222 -4.78 -18.43 63.45
CA ALA A 1222 -6.10 -18.20 62.87
C ALA A 1222 -6.05 -17.47 61.51
N LYS A 1223 -7.19 -17.42 60.81
CA LYS A 1223 -7.36 -16.69 59.54
C LYS A 1223 -7.12 -15.18 59.73
N LEU A 1224 -6.50 -14.55 58.73
CA LEU A 1224 -6.23 -13.10 58.74
C LEU A 1224 -7.53 -12.28 58.84
N LEU A 1225 -7.46 -11.20 59.61
CA LEU A 1225 -8.54 -10.22 59.79
C LEU A 1225 -8.73 -9.39 58.51
N LYS A 1226 -9.96 -9.27 58.03
CA LYS A 1226 -10.27 -8.42 56.87
C LYS A 1226 -10.50 -6.97 57.29
N CYS A 1227 -10.10 -6.02 56.47
CA CYS A 1227 -10.43 -4.62 56.67
C CYS A 1227 -11.95 -4.41 56.60
N GLY A 1228 -12.55 -3.86 57.67
CA GLY A 1228 -13.98 -3.57 57.73
C GLY A 1228 -14.51 -2.62 56.64
N GLY A 1229 -13.62 -1.84 56.01
CA GLY A 1229 -13.98 -0.90 54.94
C GLY A 1229 -14.08 -1.51 53.55
N CYS A 1230 -12.96 -1.98 53.00
CA CYS A 1230 -12.91 -2.51 51.63
C CYS A 1230 -13.08 -4.02 51.52
N GLN A 1231 -12.98 -4.76 52.64
CA GLN A 1231 -12.99 -6.23 52.70
C GLN A 1231 -11.89 -6.95 51.89
N ILE A 1232 -10.99 -6.21 51.22
CA ILE A 1232 -9.94 -6.72 50.35
C ILE A 1232 -8.61 -6.91 51.11
N ALA A 1233 -8.17 -5.91 51.86
CA ALA A 1233 -6.94 -6.02 52.64
C ALA A 1233 -7.12 -6.96 53.85
N ARG A 1234 -6.09 -7.78 54.11
CA ARG A 1234 -6.03 -8.74 55.21
C ARG A 1234 -4.86 -8.43 56.14
N TYR A 1235 -5.02 -8.64 57.44
CA TYR A 1235 -4.02 -8.34 58.47
C TYR A 1235 -3.90 -9.46 59.51
N CYS A 1236 -2.68 -9.72 60.00
CA CYS A 1236 -2.45 -10.72 61.04
C CYS A 1236 -2.74 -10.20 62.47
N SER A 1237 -2.89 -8.88 62.64
CA SER A 1237 -3.27 -8.22 63.90
C SER A 1237 -3.81 -6.82 63.63
N GLN A 1238 -4.54 -6.25 64.59
CA GLN A 1238 -5.01 -4.86 64.53
C GLN A 1238 -3.83 -3.86 64.46
N GLU A 1239 -2.70 -4.17 65.09
CA GLU A 1239 -1.49 -3.35 65.02
C GLU A 1239 -0.93 -3.25 63.59
N CYS A 1240 -0.95 -4.36 62.83
CA CYS A 1240 -0.56 -4.33 61.42
C CYS A 1240 -1.52 -3.49 60.59
N GLN A 1241 -2.83 -3.56 60.84
CA GLN A 1241 -3.79 -2.71 60.15
C GLN A 1241 -3.57 -1.22 60.43
N VAL A 1242 -3.28 -0.85 61.68
CA VAL A 1242 -3.00 0.55 62.07
C VAL A 1242 -1.71 1.05 61.42
N LYS A 1243 -0.66 0.22 61.36
CA LYS A 1243 0.60 0.57 60.70
C LYS A 1243 0.43 0.75 59.18
N ASP A 1244 -0.43 -0.03 58.53
CA ASP A 1244 -0.74 0.12 57.08
C ASP A 1244 -1.61 1.33 56.77
N TRP A 1245 -2.33 1.84 57.75
CA TRP A 1245 -3.47 2.71 57.49
C TRP A 1245 -3.11 3.96 56.69
N LYS A 1246 -1.89 4.49 56.84
CA LYS A 1246 -1.41 5.65 56.08
C LYS A 1246 -1.40 5.41 54.58
N GLU A 1247 -0.97 4.22 54.15
CA GLU A 1247 -0.92 3.81 52.74
C GLU A 1247 -2.25 3.19 52.29
N HIS A 1248 -2.84 2.33 53.11
CA HIS A 1248 -4.07 1.59 52.79
C HIS A 1248 -5.31 2.49 52.66
N LYS A 1249 -5.39 3.63 53.36
CA LYS A 1249 -6.58 4.50 53.36
C LYS A 1249 -7.04 4.94 51.97
N HIS A 1250 -6.10 5.17 51.04
CA HIS A 1250 -6.41 5.56 49.66
C HIS A 1250 -7.04 4.40 48.88
N ILE A 1251 -6.46 3.20 49.00
CA ILE A 1251 -6.96 1.95 48.39
C ILE A 1251 -8.33 1.59 48.96
N CYS A 1252 -8.51 1.74 50.28
CA CYS A 1252 -9.75 1.43 50.98
C CYS A 1252 -10.92 2.31 50.50
N ARG A 1253 -10.66 3.58 50.18
CA ARG A 1253 -11.67 4.51 49.62
C ARG A 1253 -12.06 4.17 48.19
N GLN A 1254 -11.10 3.85 47.33
CA GLN A 1254 -11.36 3.48 45.92
C GLN A 1254 -12.13 2.15 45.82
N SER A 1255 -11.85 1.20 46.71
CA SER A 1255 -12.45 -0.13 46.67
C SER A 1255 -13.86 -0.22 47.26
N LYS A 1256 -14.33 0.80 48.00
CA LYS A 1256 -15.69 0.83 48.57
C LYS A 1256 -16.80 1.00 47.53
N GLY A 1257 -16.49 1.46 46.32
CA GLY A 1257 -17.48 1.70 45.25
C GLY A 1257 -17.78 0.49 44.35
N VAL A 1258 -17.18 -0.68 44.62
CA VAL A 1258 -17.27 -1.87 43.73
C VAL A 1258 -18.16 -2.98 44.30
N ASN A 1259 -18.67 -2.84 45.53
CA ASN A 1259 -19.55 -3.84 46.18
C ASN A 1259 -20.83 -3.23 46.79
N SER A 1260 -21.42 -2.23 46.11
CA SER A 1260 -22.75 -1.69 46.41
C SER A 1260 -23.63 -1.71 45.18
#